data_AF-A0A850TMI0-F1
#
_entry.id   AF-A0A850TMI0-F1
#
_cell.length_a   1.000
_cell.length_b   1.000
_cell.length_c   1.000
_cell.angle_alpha   90.00
_cell.angle_beta   90.00
_cell.angle_gamma   90.00
#
_symmetry.space_group_name_H-M   'P 1'
#
loop_
_entity.id
_entity.type
_entity.pdbx_description
1 polymer ?
#
loop_
_entity_poly.entity_id
_entity_poly.type
_entity_poly.pdbx_seq_one_letter_code
_entity_poly.pdbx_strand_id
1 'polypeptide(L)'
;QLISRKGLSRSLFSATKKWFSGSKVPEKSINELKNTSGLLYPPEAPELQIRKMADLCFLVQHYELAYSCYHTAKKDFLNDQAMLYAAGALEMAAVSAFLQPGAPRPYPAHYMETAIQTYRDICKNMVLAERCVLLSAEILKSQSKYSEAAALLIRLTSEDSDLRSALLLEQAAHCFINMKSPMVRKFAFHMILAGHRFSKAGQKKHALRCYCQAMQVYKGKGWSLAEDHINFTIGRQSFTLRQLDNAVSAFRHILINDSKQPPAQQGAFLREYLYVYKNVTQLSPDGPLPQLPLPYINSSATRVFFGHDRRPAEGEKQAATHVSLDQDYDSESSQQWKELEEQVVSVINKGIIPSNFQPTQFCLNRYSDNSRFPLAVIEEPIIVEVSFRNPLKVPLLLTDLSLLWKFQPKDFNAKHDGETKELGTCDGDMIGTEAIAEFLINSEETKVARLKLFPHQTGELHILGVVYNLGTVQSAVTLDGIEPSIGLQTGKFVSNGLSVRGRQDLEIQGPRLNNTKEEKTSIKYGPDRRLDPIITEEMPLLEVFFINFPTGLLCGEIRKAYVEFVNVSRCPLTALKVVSKHPEFFTFGGNTAVLTPLSPSASENCSAYKTVVTDPTSVRTALLSSASSVDFGVGTGSQPEVIHVPLPDAVLLPGASVQLPMWLRGPDEEGVHEINFLFYYESIKRHSKMCHRVLRHTAVICTSRSLQIRATVCRSNALEDEEGRGDNMLVFVDVENINTSETGVKEFHIVQVSSNSKHWKLQKSVNISEDKDTKLASRERAKLCFKAVRCKNSEGRFS
;
A
#
# COMPACT_ATOMS: atom_id res chain seq x y z
N GLN A 1 13.28 73.10 -62.93
CA GLN A 1 14.72 73.46 -62.95
C GLN A 1 14.86 74.94 -62.60
N LEU A 2 15.93 75.36 -61.89
CA LEU A 2 16.60 76.70 -61.94
C LEU A 2 15.71 77.97 -61.89
N ILE A 3 15.80 78.95 -60.98
CA ILE A 3 16.88 79.61 -60.19
C ILE A 3 16.17 80.33 -58.99
N SER A 4 16.60 80.39 -57.73
CA SER A 4 17.89 80.65 -57.05
C SER A 4 18.35 82.12 -56.92
N ARG A 5 17.97 82.77 -55.79
CA ARG A 5 18.76 83.75 -55.00
C ARG A 5 19.16 85.11 -55.63
N LYS A 6 18.99 86.19 -54.85
CA LYS A 6 20.12 86.79 -54.06
C LYS A 6 19.69 87.86 -53.05
N GLY A 7 20.50 87.97 -52.00
CA GLY A 7 20.39 88.84 -50.83
C GLY A 7 21.40 88.37 -49.77
N LEU A 8 22.63 88.04 -50.18
CA LEU A 8 23.82 88.91 -50.19
C LEU A 8 24.38 89.21 -48.79
N SER A 9 25.42 88.45 -48.45
CA SER A 9 26.22 88.52 -47.22
C SER A 9 27.31 89.60 -47.27
N ARG A 10 27.68 90.11 -46.08
CA ARG A 10 28.98 90.73 -45.73
C ARG A 10 29.24 90.47 -44.23
N SER A 11 30.47 90.45 -43.66
CA SER A 11 31.85 90.16 -44.12
C SER A 11 32.85 90.46 -42.98
N LEU A 12 34.00 89.80 -42.75
CA LEU A 12 34.51 88.44 -42.99
C LEU A 12 35.96 88.36 -42.40
N PHE A 13 36.49 87.15 -42.09
CA PHE A 13 37.88 86.88 -41.62
C PHE A 13 38.33 87.46 -40.24
N SER A 14 39.44 87.03 -39.61
CA SER A 14 40.07 85.70 -39.40
C SER A 14 41.34 85.82 -38.54
N ALA A 15 41.61 84.80 -37.69
CA ALA A 15 42.93 84.34 -37.19
C ALA A 15 43.91 85.31 -36.48
N THR A 16 44.29 84.98 -35.24
CA THR A 16 45.67 84.52 -34.92
C THR A 16 45.75 83.70 -33.61
N LYS A 17 46.70 82.72 -33.56
CA LYS A 17 47.41 82.09 -32.41
C LYS A 17 46.67 81.86 -31.06
N LYS A 18 46.55 80.61 -30.58
CA LYS A 18 47.57 79.76 -29.88
C LYS A 18 47.99 80.24 -28.46
N TRP A 19 47.70 79.37 -27.48
CA TRP A 19 48.51 78.99 -26.31
C TRP A 19 48.82 80.05 -25.21
N PHE A 20 48.69 79.60 -23.96
CA PHE A 20 49.03 80.24 -22.66
C PHE A 20 48.01 81.19 -22.01
N SER A 21 47.95 81.08 -20.66
CA SER A 21 47.26 81.92 -19.67
C SER A 21 45.72 81.90 -19.69
N GLY A 22 44.99 81.86 -18.56
CA GLY A 22 45.42 81.76 -17.17
C GLY A 22 44.91 82.86 -16.23
N SER A 23 43.58 83.01 -16.04
CA SER A 23 42.92 83.42 -14.76
C SER A 23 41.44 83.80 -14.94
N LYS A 24 40.59 83.33 -14.00
CA LYS A 24 39.48 83.99 -13.27
C LYS A 24 38.85 85.25 -13.93
N VAL A 25 37.53 85.47 -14.04
CA VAL A 25 36.29 85.07 -13.31
C VAL A 25 35.09 85.69 -14.12
N PRO A 26 33.76 85.46 -13.89
CA PRO A 26 33.06 84.77 -12.80
C PRO A 26 32.18 83.57 -13.22
N GLU A 27 31.66 82.89 -12.20
CA GLU A 27 30.52 81.96 -12.31
C GLU A 27 29.30 82.65 -12.94
N LYS A 28 28.69 82.02 -13.95
CA LYS A 28 27.27 82.25 -14.25
C LYS A 28 26.45 81.21 -13.50
N SER A 29 25.59 81.72 -12.62
CA SER A 29 24.71 80.95 -11.73
C SER A 29 24.00 79.80 -12.45
N ILE A 30 24.09 78.62 -11.83
CA ILE A 30 23.09 77.56 -12.01
C ILE A 30 21.76 78.11 -11.48
N ASN A 31 20.92 78.63 -12.38
CA ASN A 31 19.57 79.07 -12.05
C ASN A 31 18.60 78.65 -13.15
N GLU A 32 17.56 77.92 -12.72
CA GLU A 32 16.32 77.62 -13.45
C GLU A 32 16.41 76.78 -14.73
N LEU A 33 16.86 75.52 -14.60
CA LEU A 33 16.26 74.42 -15.39
C LEU A 33 14.83 74.15 -14.92
N LYS A 34 13.91 75.10 -15.17
CA LYS A 34 12.48 74.88 -15.02
C LYS A 34 12.01 73.96 -16.16
N ASN A 35 11.24 72.92 -15.80
CA ASN A 35 10.43 72.17 -16.74
C ASN A 35 9.51 73.15 -17.50
N THR A 36 9.84 73.46 -18.76
CA THR A 36 9.00 74.27 -19.66
C THR A 36 7.86 73.44 -20.24
N SER A 37 7.07 72.85 -19.35
CA SER A 37 5.80 72.21 -19.66
C SER A 37 4.75 73.27 -20.06
N GLY A 38 4.87 73.82 -21.27
CA GLY A 38 3.77 74.51 -21.96
C GLY A 38 4.00 75.94 -22.47
N LEU A 39 5.20 76.55 -22.33
CA LEU A 39 5.37 78.01 -22.55
C LEU A 39 6.64 78.45 -23.31
N LEU A 40 7.28 77.57 -24.09
CA LEU A 40 8.46 77.95 -24.89
C LEU A 40 8.11 78.62 -26.24
N TYR A 41 6.95 78.30 -26.82
CA TYR A 41 6.52 78.82 -28.12
C TYR A 41 5.16 79.53 -28.02
N PRO A 42 5.01 80.76 -28.56
CA PRO A 42 3.69 81.35 -28.78
C PRO A 42 2.91 80.53 -29.84
N PRO A 43 1.56 80.55 -29.83
CA PRO A 43 0.75 79.77 -30.79
C PRO A 43 1.11 80.01 -32.27
N GLU A 44 1.55 81.23 -32.60
CA GLU A 44 1.94 81.69 -33.93
C GLU A 44 3.38 81.31 -34.34
N ALA A 45 4.17 80.69 -33.45
CA ALA A 45 5.54 80.30 -33.73
C ALA A 45 5.63 79.36 -34.95
N PRO A 46 6.58 79.56 -35.87
CA PRO A 46 6.64 78.78 -37.11
C PRO A 46 6.79 77.27 -36.85
N GLU A 47 7.48 76.87 -35.78
CA GLU A 47 7.64 75.48 -35.35
C GLU A 47 6.30 74.85 -34.93
N LEU A 48 5.47 75.59 -34.18
CA LEU A 48 4.11 75.16 -33.81
C LEU A 48 3.15 75.21 -35.00
N GLN A 49 3.30 76.15 -35.93
CA GLN A 49 2.52 76.18 -37.17
C GLN A 49 2.85 74.99 -38.08
N ILE A 50 4.13 74.59 -38.17
CA ILE A 50 4.55 73.36 -38.89
C ILE A 50 4.01 72.12 -38.19
N ARG A 51 4.06 72.04 -36.84
CA ARG A 51 3.45 70.94 -36.06
C ARG A 51 1.95 70.85 -36.30
N LYS A 52 1.22 71.97 -36.25
CA LYS A 52 -0.22 72.07 -36.50
C LYS A 52 -0.59 71.69 -37.94
N MET A 53 0.20 72.12 -38.92
CA MET A 53 0.04 71.71 -40.32
C MET A 53 0.20 70.19 -40.46
N ALA A 54 1.17 69.60 -39.75
CA ALA A 54 1.38 68.16 -39.73
C ALA A 54 0.23 67.39 -39.06
N ASP A 55 -0.35 67.92 -37.96
CA ASP A 55 -1.57 67.37 -37.33
C ASP A 55 -2.76 67.40 -38.29
N LEU A 56 -2.98 68.51 -39.01
CA LEU A 56 -4.03 68.61 -40.02
C LEU A 56 -3.80 67.61 -41.17
N CYS A 57 -2.56 67.50 -41.67
CA CYS A 57 -2.20 66.50 -42.69
C CYS A 57 -2.43 65.07 -42.21
N PHE A 58 -2.18 64.78 -40.93
CA PHE A 58 -2.43 63.48 -40.33
C PHE A 58 -3.93 63.16 -40.26
N LEU A 59 -4.77 64.13 -39.86
CA LEU A 59 -6.22 63.97 -39.79
C LEU A 59 -6.86 63.71 -41.16
N VAL A 60 -6.37 64.35 -42.23
CA VAL A 60 -6.82 64.08 -43.61
C VAL A 60 -6.08 62.91 -44.28
N GLN A 61 -5.39 62.07 -43.50
CA GLN A 61 -4.68 60.86 -43.93
C GLN A 61 -3.54 61.09 -44.94
N HIS A 62 -3.03 62.33 -45.06
CA HIS A 62 -1.92 62.69 -45.94
C HIS A 62 -0.56 62.40 -45.27
N TYR A 63 -0.36 61.15 -44.82
CA TYR A 63 0.68 60.76 -43.87
C TYR A 63 2.13 61.06 -44.32
N GLU A 64 2.43 61.08 -45.62
CA GLU A 64 3.76 61.43 -46.13
C GLU A 64 4.13 62.90 -45.87
N LEU A 65 3.16 63.81 -46.02
CA LEU A 65 3.35 65.23 -45.72
C LEU A 65 3.39 65.44 -44.21
N ALA A 66 2.51 64.76 -43.46
CA ALA A 66 2.54 64.76 -42.00
C ALA A 66 3.90 64.31 -41.45
N TYR A 67 4.46 63.19 -41.95
CA TYR A 67 5.80 62.73 -41.61
C TYR A 67 6.86 63.81 -41.88
N SER A 68 6.84 64.40 -43.07
CA SER A 68 7.84 65.39 -43.50
C SER A 68 7.80 66.64 -42.61
N CYS A 69 6.62 67.11 -42.25
CA CYS A 69 6.42 68.25 -41.36
C CYS A 69 6.78 67.93 -39.90
N TYR A 70 6.42 66.76 -39.37
CA TYR A 70 6.85 66.33 -38.03
C TYR A 70 8.37 66.13 -37.94
N HIS A 71 9.00 65.59 -38.98
CA HIS A 71 10.45 65.40 -39.04
C HIS A 71 11.21 66.74 -39.03
N THR A 72 10.68 67.75 -39.72
CA THR A 72 11.19 69.13 -39.65
C THR A 72 10.97 69.72 -38.26
N ALA A 73 9.74 69.78 -37.76
CA ALA A 73 9.42 70.39 -36.46
C ALA A 73 10.21 69.77 -35.30
N LYS A 74 10.39 68.44 -35.30
CA LYS A 74 11.28 67.72 -34.38
C LYS A 74 12.68 68.35 -34.31
N LYS A 75 13.29 68.64 -35.45
CA LYS A 75 14.68 69.13 -35.53
C LYS A 75 14.79 70.48 -34.83
N ASP A 76 13.83 71.35 -35.07
CA ASP A 76 13.81 72.70 -34.51
C ASP A 76 13.54 72.64 -33.01
N PHE A 77 12.55 71.85 -32.56
CA PHE A 77 12.32 71.57 -31.13
C PHE A 77 13.56 70.97 -30.41
N LEU A 78 14.38 70.15 -31.08
CA LEU A 78 15.61 69.60 -30.49
C LEU A 78 16.73 70.66 -30.39
N ASN A 79 16.85 71.56 -31.36
CA ASN A 79 17.82 72.66 -31.30
C ASN A 79 17.52 73.58 -30.10
N ASP A 80 16.24 73.88 -29.87
CA ASP A 80 15.76 74.77 -28.83
C ASP A 80 15.61 74.09 -27.45
N GLN A 81 16.02 72.82 -27.32
CA GLN A 81 15.88 72.00 -26.10
C GLN A 81 14.41 71.86 -25.61
N ALA A 82 13.45 72.00 -26.51
CA ALA A 82 12.01 71.91 -26.27
C ALA A 82 11.54 70.44 -26.17
N MET A 83 12.14 69.67 -25.26
CA MET A 83 12.14 68.20 -25.29
C MET A 83 10.76 67.53 -25.29
N LEU A 84 9.75 68.15 -24.67
CA LEU A 84 8.37 67.66 -24.70
C LEU A 84 7.75 67.75 -26.11
N TYR A 85 7.95 68.87 -26.80
CA TYR A 85 7.50 69.07 -28.18
C TYR A 85 8.30 68.19 -29.16
N ALA A 86 9.62 68.06 -28.93
CA ALA A 86 10.48 67.18 -29.70
C ALA A 86 10.05 65.70 -29.60
N ALA A 87 9.73 65.21 -28.40
CA ALA A 87 9.23 63.85 -28.18
C ALA A 87 7.85 63.63 -28.86
N GLY A 88 6.94 64.60 -28.76
CA GLY A 88 5.64 64.54 -29.44
C GLY A 88 5.72 64.61 -30.96
N ALA A 89 6.71 65.30 -31.53
CA ALA A 89 6.98 65.30 -32.96
C ALA A 89 7.67 63.99 -33.41
N LEU A 90 8.58 63.44 -32.60
CA LEU A 90 9.19 62.12 -32.82
C LEU A 90 8.16 60.99 -32.86
N GLU A 91 7.27 60.93 -31.86
CA GLU A 91 6.18 59.96 -31.75
C GLU A 91 5.29 60.01 -33.01
N MET A 92 4.78 61.19 -33.36
CA MET A 92 3.88 61.34 -34.52
C MET A 92 4.59 61.20 -35.87
N ALA A 93 5.88 61.52 -35.99
CA ALA A 93 6.68 61.17 -37.17
C ALA A 93 6.75 59.64 -37.35
N ALA A 94 7.02 58.89 -36.27
CA ALA A 94 7.10 57.44 -36.34
C ALA A 94 5.76 56.78 -36.71
N VAL A 95 4.63 57.31 -36.18
CA VAL A 95 3.28 56.86 -36.54
C VAL A 95 2.93 57.20 -37.99
N SER A 96 3.24 58.41 -38.46
CA SER A 96 2.97 58.83 -39.84
C SER A 96 3.75 57.99 -40.86
N ALA A 97 5.02 57.66 -40.56
CA ALA A 97 5.82 56.77 -41.39
C ALA A 97 5.24 55.35 -41.47
N PHE A 98 4.60 54.87 -40.41
CA PHE A 98 3.95 53.55 -40.38
C PHE A 98 2.63 53.51 -41.16
N LEU A 99 1.81 54.56 -41.07
CA LEU A 99 0.48 54.63 -41.71
C LEU A 99 0.52 54.97 -43.21
N GLN A 100 1.70 55.30 -43.77
CA GLN A 100 1.84 55.62 -45.19
C GLN A 100 1.42 54.42 -46.08
N PRO A 101 0.43 54.56 -47.00
CA PRO A 101 0.04 53.48 -47.89
C PRO A 101 1.21 53.03 -48.77
N GLY A 102 1.49 51.72 -48.80
CA GLY A 102 2.62 51.17 -49.55
C GLY A 102 4.00 51.62 -49.06
N ALA A 103 4.14 51.97 -47.77
CA ALA A 103 5.32 52.57 -47.17
C ALA A 103 6.67 51.99 -47.67
N PRO A 104 7.50 52.76 -48.40
CA PRO A 104 8.83 52.33 -48.82
C PRO A 104 9.87 52.41 -47.68
N ARG A 105 9.49 52.97 -46.52
CA ARG A 105 10.38 53.14 -45.35
C ARG A 105 9.90 52.23 -44.21
N PRO A 106 10.80 51.48 -43.55
CA PRO A 106 10.43 50.71 -42.37
C PRO A 106 10.03 51.64 -41.22
N TYR A 107 9.14 51.17 -40.35
CA TYR A 107 8.77 51.87 -39.11
C TYR A 107 10.03 52.29 -38.32
N PRO A 108 10.24 53.60 -38.05
CA PRO A 108 11.47 54.08 -37.43
C PRO A 108 11.42 53.89 -35.92
N ALA A 109 11.56 52.63 -35.46
CA ALA A 109 11.48 52.26 -34.05
C ALA A 109 12.41 53.10 -33.14
N HIS A 110 13.59 53.49 -33.64
CA HIS A 110 14.53 54.37 -32.94
C HIS A 110 13.98 55.78 -32.62
N TYR A 111 13.05 56.32 -33.44
CA TYR A 111 12.37 57.58 -33.09
C TYR A 111 11.44 57.38 -31.90
N MET A 112 10.70 56.28 -31.89
CA MET A 112 9.79 55.95 -30.80
C MET A 112 10.57 55.66 -29.51
N GLU A 113 11.67 54.92 -29.60
CA GLU A 113 12.59 54.67 -28.47
C GLU A 113 13.17 55.97 -27.90
N THR A 114 13.60 56.90 -28.77
CA THR A 114 14.06 58.23 -28.34
C THR A 114 12.94 59.03 -27.66
N ALA A 115 11.71 58.98 -28.18
CA ALA A 115 10.55 59.64 -27.58
C ALA A 115 10.21 59.04 -26.20
N ILE A 116 10.19 57.71 -26.07
CA ILE A 116 9.97 57.00 -24.80
C ILE A 116 11.01 57.43 -23.76
N GLN A 117 12.30 57.42 -24.11
CA GLN A 117 13.37 57.84 -23.20
C GLN A 117 13.25 59.32 -22.81
N THR A 118 12.91 60.18 -23.77
CA THR A 118 12.72 61.62 -23.53
C THR A 118 11.53 61.90 -22.62
N TYR A 119 10.40 61.22 -22.81
CA TYR A 119 9.24 61.33 -21.93
C TYR A 119 9.52 60.82 -20.52
N ARG A 120 10.22 59.67 -20.41
CA ARG A 120 10.55 59.01 -19.13
C ARG A 120 11.57 59.80 -18.31
N ASP A 121 12.75 60.06 -18.87
CA ASP A 121 13.91 60.51 -18.09
C ASP A 121 13.98 62.03 -18.01
N ILE A 122 13.71 62.72 -19.12
CA ILE A 122 13.88 64.18 -19.24
C ILE A 122 12.59 64.89 -18.83
N CYS A 123 11.47 64.57 -19.47
CA CYS A 123 10.18 65.20 -19.18
C CYS A 123 9.52 64.68 -17.89
N LYS A 124 10.01 63.54 -17.35
CA LYS A 124 9.47 62.84 -16.18
C LYS A 124 7.96 62.56 -16.25
N ASN A 125 7.44 62.39 -17.47
CA ASN A 125 6.02 62.17 -17.74
C ASN A 125 5.78 60.71 -18.15
N MET A 126 5.57 59.86 -17.14
CA MET A 126 5.36 58.42 -17.34
C MET A 126 4.11 58.11 -18.15
N VAL A 127 3.04 58.91 -18.07
CA VAL A 127 1.80 58.69 -18.84
C VAL A 127 2.05 58.81 -20.34
N LEU A 128 2.84 59.79 -20.77
CA LEU A 128 3.24 59.93 -22.17
C LEU A 128 4.21 58.82 -22.60
N ALA A 129 5.16 58.42 -21.74
CA ALA A 129 6.05 57.29 -22.01
C ALA A 129 5.27 55.96 -22.16
N GLU A 130 4.25 55.74 -21.34
CA GLU A 130 3.34 54.59 -21.38
C GLU A 130 2.52 54.55 -22.67
N ARG A 131 1.85 55.66 -23.01
CA ARG A 131 1.13 55.78 -24.30
C ARG A 131 2.04 55.44 -25.48
N CYS A 132 3.25 56.01 -25.47
CA CYS A 132 4.25 55.87 -26.51
C CYS A 132 4.74 54.40 -26.63
N VAL A 133 4.99 53.72 -25.51
CA VAL A 133 5.33 52.27 -25.49
C VAL A 133 4.17 51.40 -25.98
N LEU A 134 2.94 51.64 -25.52
CA LEU A 134 1.77 50.85 -25.92
C LEU A 134 1.52 50.98 -27.43
N LEU A 135 1.55 52.21 -27.96
CA LEU A 135 1.39 52.48 -29.39
C LEU A 135 2.50 51.81 -30.22
N SER A 136 3.75 51.91 -29.77
CA SER A 136 4.90 51.21 -30.38
C SER A 136 4.70 49.69 -30.41
N ALA A 137 4.23 49.11 -29.29
CA ALA A 137 4.00 47.68 -29.17
C ALA A 137 2.90 47.19 -30.12
N GLU A 138 1.80 47.93 -30.31
CA GLU A 138 0.77 47.58 -31.30
C GLU A 138 1.31 47.63 -32.74
N ILE A 139 2.05 48.68 -33.09
CA ILE A 139 2.69 48.81 -34.41
C ILE A 139 3.64 47.63 -34.67
N LEU A 140 4.50 47.29 -33.72
CA LEU A 140 5.41 46.15 -33.83
C LEU A 140 4.66 44.81 -33.91
N LYS A 141 3.57 44.62 -33.15
CA LYS A 141 2.72 43.42 -33.24
C LYS A 141 2.08 43.27 -34.62
N SER A 142 1.55 44.35 -35.21
CA SER A 142 0.99 44.32 -36.58
C SER A 142 2.03 43.94 -37.65
N GLN A 143 3.31 44.27 -37.41
CA GLN A 143 4.45 43.85 -38.24
C GLN A 143 5.00 42.45 -37.88
N SER A 144 4.31 41.69 -37.03
CA SER A 144 4.76 40.39 -36.47
C SER A 144 6.09 40.44 -35.69
N LYS A 145 6.56 41.63 -35.29
CA LYS A 145 7.79 41.88 -34.52
C LYS A 145 7.58 41.71 -33.01
N TYR A 146 6.96 40.60 -32.61
CA TYR A 146 6.59 40.32 -31.22
C TYR A 146 7.76 40.36 -30.23
N SER A 147 8.99 40.08 -30.66
CA SER A 147 10.17 40.13 -29.77
C SER A 147 10.58 41.56 -29.42
N GLU A 148 10.47 42.49 -30.36
CA GLU A 148 10.73 43.92 -30.13
C GLU A 148 9.63 44.50 -29.24
N ALA A 149 8.35 44.16 -29.52
CA ALA A 149 7.21 44.57 -28.70
C ALA A 149 7.32 44.09 -27.24
N ALA A 150 7.66 42.82 -27.01
CA ALA A 150 7.86 42.27 -25.66
C ALA A 150 8.97 43.01 -24.90
N ALA A 151 10.10 43.29 -25.55
CA ALA A 151 11.23 43.99 -24.93
C ALA A 151 10.87 45.43 -24.51
N LEU A 152 10.11 46.17 -25.33
CA LEU A 152 9.63 47.51 -24.97
C LEU A 152 8.71 47.49 -23.74
N LEU A 153 7.75 46.56 -23.71
CA LEU A 153 6.79 46.42 -22.61
C LEU A 153 7.51 46.08 -21.29
N ILE A 154 8.45 45.12 -21.31
CA ILE A 154 9.22 44.70 -20.13
C ILE A 154 10.10 45.86 -19.60
N ARG A 155 10.73 46.65 -20.49
CA ARG A 155 11.62 47.76 -20.10
C ARG A 155 10.92 48.91 -19.36
N LEU A 156 9.60 49.02 -19.50
CA LEU A 156 8.78 50.03 -18.80
C LEU A 156 8.26 49.52 -17.44
N THR A 157 8.47 48.26 -17.09
CA THR A 157 8.15 47.74 -15.77
C THR A 157 9.05 48.37 -14.70
N SER A 158 8.46 48.70 -13.54
CA SER A 158 9.17 49.21 -12.37
C SER A 158 8.39 48.87 -11.09
N GLU A 159 8.97 49.23 -9.93
CA GLU A 159 8.34 49.00 -8.62
C GLU A 159 7.34 50.10 -8.23
N ASP A 160 7.38 51.25 -8.93
CA ASP A 160 6.54 52.43 -8.62
C ASP A 160 5.03 52.20 -8.86
N SER A 161 4.69 51.21 -9.68
CA SER A 161 3.30 50.81 -9.95
C SER A 161 3.22 49.33 -10.30
N ASP A 162 2.88 48.52 -9.30
CA ASP A 162 2.68 47.07 -9.47
C ASP A 162 1.57 46.77 -10.51
N LEU A 163 0.48 47.55 -10.55
CA LEU A 163 -0.61 47.34 -11.50
C LEU A 163 -0.18 47.55 -12.95
N ARG A 164 0.54 48.65 -13.22
CA ARG A 164 1.08 48.94 -14.56
C ARG A 164 2.06 47.84 -14.97
N SER A 165 3.00 47.50 -14.09
CA SER A 165 3.98 46.46 -14.36
C SER A 165 3.33 45.10 -14.62
N ALA A 166 2.26 44.75 -13.91
CA ALA A 166 1.50 43.53 -14.15
C ALA A 166 0.86 43.49 -15.56
N LEU A 167 0.18 44.57 -15.97
CA LEU A 167 -0.43 44.69 -17.30
C LEU A 167 0.61 44.59 -18.42
N LEU A 168 1.74 45.30 -18.29
CA LEU A 168 2.83 45.26 -19.27
C LEU A 168 3.46 43.86 -19.37
N LEU A 169 3.64 43.15 -18.25
CA LEU A 169 4.15 41.78 -18.23
C LEU A 169 3.17 40.77 -18.84
N GLU A 170 1.86 40.92 -18.61
CA GLU A 170 0.84 40.09 -19.25
C GLU A 170 0.81 40.31 -20.77
N GLN A 171 0.87 41.56 -21.24
CA GLN A 171 0.98 41.85 -22.68
C GLN A 171 2.29 41.34 -23.29
N ALA A 172 3.42 41.46 -22.57
CA ALA A 172 4.70 40.88 -23.02
C ALA A 172 4.64 39.35 -23.09
N ALA A 173 3.94 38.68 -22.16
CA ALA A 173 3.69 37.25 -22.23
C ALA A 173 2.93 36.90 -23.51
N HIS A 174 1.84 37.60 -23.82
CA HIS A 174 1.07 37.40 -25.05
C HIS A 174 1.88 37.67 -26.33
N CYS A 175 2.88 38.54 -26.30
CA CYS A 175 3.83 38.65 -27.40
C CYS A 175 4.65 37.34 -27.59
N PHE A 176 5.13 36.70 -26.51
CA PHE A 176 5.91 35.46 -26.61
C PHE A 176 5.13 34.26 -27.16
N ILE A 177 3.81 34.16 -26.91
CA ILE A 177 3.00 33.06 -27.45
C ILE A 177 2.65 33.26 -28.93
N ASN A 178 2.51 34.51 -29.38
CA ASN A 178 2.16 34.86 -30.77
C ASN A 178 3.37 34.95 -31.74
N MET A 179 4.59 34.64 -31.26
CA MET A 179 5.77 34.51 -32.12
C MET A 179 5.62 33.38 -33.14
N LYS A 180 6.25 33.53 -34.32
CA LYS A 180 6.33 32.50 -35.37
C LYS A 180 6.77 31.12 -34.83
N SER A 181 7.65 31.12 -33.84
CA SER A 181 7.95 29.98 -32.97
C SER A 181 7.48 30.30 -31.53
N PRO A 182 6.31 29.80 -31.10
CA PRO A 182 5.73 30.16 -29.79
C PRO A 182 6.66 29.84 -28.61
N MET A 183 7.09 30.87 -27.88
CA MET A 183 7.99 30.73 -26.74
C MET A 183 7.22 30.42 -25.45
N VAL A 184 6.52 29.27 -25.40
CA VAL A 184 5.58 28.89 -24.34
C VAL A 184 6.13 29.03 -22.91
N ARG A 185 7.42 28.73 -22.69
CA ARG A 185 8.07 28.89 -21.38
C ARG A 185 8.28 30.36 -21.00
N LYS A 186 8.61 31.23 -21.96
CA LYS A 186 8.70 32.68 -21.72
C LYS A 186 7.31 33.27 -21.45
N PHE A 187 6.28 32.84 -22.17
CA PHE A 187 4.88 33.19 -21.85
C PHE A 187 4.57 32.84 -20.39
N ALA A 188 4.71 31.57 -19.98
CA ALA A 188 4.36 31.13 -18.64
C ALA A 188 5.16 31.85 -17.52
N PHE A 189 6.45 32.09 -17.74
CA PHE A 189 7.29 32.85 -16.81
C PHE A 189 6.80 34.29 -16.64
N HIS A 190 6.49 35.01 -17.72
CA HIS A 190 5.99 36.39 -17.64
C HIS A 190 4.56 36.45 -17.09
N MET A 191 3.72 35.44 -17.33
CA MET A 191 2.42 35.30 -16.68
C MET A 191 2.56 35.12 -15.16
N ILE A 192 3.54 34.35 -14.67
CA ILE A 192 3.82 34.21 -13.23
C ILE A 192 4.27 35.56 -12.62
N LEU A 193 5.15 36.30 -13.30
CA LEU A 193 5.57 37.63 -12.85
C LEU A 193 4.42 38.65 -12.85
N ALA A 194 3.58 38.64 -13.88
CA ALA A 194 2.36 39.44 -13.95
C ALA A 194 1.40 39.09 -12.80
N GLY A 195 1.18 37.79 -12.54
CA GLY A 195 0.33 37.32 -11.45
C GLY A 195 0.82 37.74 -10.06
N HIS A 196 2.15 37.72 -9.83
CA HIS A 196 2.75 38.23 -8.61
C HIS A 196 2.52 39.75 -8.44
N ARG A 197 2.76 40.54 -9.49
CA ARG A 197 2.53 41.99 -9.48
C ARG A 197 1.03 42.34 -9.32
N PHE A 198 0.12 41.63 -9.99
CA PHE A 198 -1.33 41.76 -9.76
C PHE A 198 -1.71 41.44 -8.31
N SER A 199 -1.11 40.41 -7.69
CA SER A 199 -1.37 40.06 -6.29
C SER A 199 -0.92 41.18 -5.34
N LYS A 200 0.24 41.81 -5.58
CA LYS A 200 0.69 42.99 -4.82
C LYS A 200 -0.26 44.18 -5.00
N ALA A 201 -0.70 44.45 -6.24
CA ALA A 201 -1.67 45.49 -6.56
C ALA A 201 -3.14 45.20 -6.10
N GLY A 202 -3.36 44.20 -5.26
CA GLY A 202 -4.68 43.81 -4.76
C GLY A 202 -5.59 43.10 -5.78
N GLN A 203 -5.17 42.94 -7.04
CA GLN A 203 -5.95 42.39 -8.14
C GLN A 203 -5.97 40.85 -8.15
N LYS A 204 -6.51 40.26 -7.08
CA LYS A 204 -6.49 38.79 -6.84
C LYS A 204 -7.11 37.97 -7.97
N LYS A 205 -8.19 38.46 -8.62
CA LYS A 205 -8.82 37.79 -9.78
C LYS A 205 -7.88 37.70 -10.99
N HIS A 206 -7.17 38.79 -11.30
CA HIS A 206 -6.18 38.81 -12.37
C HIS A 206 -4.98 37.93 -12.01
N ALA A 207 -4.49 38.01 -10.77
CA ALA A 207 -3.42 37.14 -10.29
C ALA A 207 -3.76 35.64 -10.50
N LEU A 208 -4.94 35.20 -10.03
CA LEU A 208 -5.41 33.83 -10.21
C LEU A 208 -5.46 33.44 -11.71
N ARG A 209 -6.04 34.27 -12.58
CA ARG A 209 -6.06 34.04 -14.04
C ARG A 209 -4.65 33.78 -14.59
N CYS A 210 -3.69 34.64 -14.24
CA CYS A 210 -2.33 34.53 -14.74
C CYS A 210 -1.63 33.23 -14.29
N TYR A 211 -1.78 32.83 -13.02
CA TYR A 211 -1.25 31.56 -12.53
C TYR A 211 -1.94 30.34 -13.16
N CYS A 212 -3.26 30.38 -13.37
CA CYS A 212 -3.98 29.31 -14.06
C CYS A 212 -3.52 29.15 -15.53
N GLN A 213 -3.27 30.25 -16.24
CA GLN A 213 -2.71 30.22 -17.60
C GLN A 213 -1.26 29.69 -17.61
N ALA A 214 -0.44 30.05 -16.63
CA ALA A 214 0.91 29.49 -16.50
C ALA A 214 0.90 27.98 -16.19
N MET A 215 -0.04 27.51 -15.36
CA MET A 215 -0.20 26.08 -15.03
C MET A 215 -0.42 25.22 -16.28
N GLN A 216 -1.19 25.68 -17.26
CA GLN A 216 -1.41 24.95 -18.53
C GLN A 216 -0.11 24.64 -19.29
N VAL A 217 0.95 25.45 -19.08
CA VAL A 217 2.26 25.23 -19.71
C VAL A 217 3.12 24.24 -18.92
N TYR A 218 3.02 24.19 -17.59
CA TYR A 218 3.87 23.34 -16.76
C TYR A 218 3.26 21.97 -16.42
N LYS A 219 1.93 21.88 -16.24
CA LYS A 219 1.20 20.69 -15.78
C LYS A 219 1.65 19.42 -16.49
N GLY A 220 2.13 18.43 -15.72
CA GLY A 220 2.48 17.10 -16.23
C GLY A 220 3.73 17.05 -17.11
N LYS A 221 4.60 18.07 -17.06
CA LYS A 221 5.86 18.12 -17.83
C LYS A 221 7.11 17.89 -16.97
N GLY A 222 6.93 17.42 -15.73
CA GLY A 222 8.01 17.05 -14.81
C GLY A 222 8.69 18.24 -14.10
N TRP A 223 8.08 19.42 -14.13
CA TRP A 223 8.64 20.63 -13.49
C TRP A 223 8.09 20.79 -12.08
N SER A 224 8.19 19.75 -11.24
CA SER A 224 7.45 19.66 -9.97
C SER A 224 7.62 20.89 -9.06
N LEU A 225 8.83 21.44 -8.90
CA LEU A 225 9.04 22.66 -8.11
C LEU A 225 8.24 23.88 -8.61
N ALA A 226 8.07 24.01 -9.94
CA ALA A 226 7.26 25.08 -10.53
C ALA A 226 5.76 24.77 -10.43
N GLU A 227 5.36 23.52 -10.67
CA GLU A 227 3.98 23.06 -10.50
C GLU A 227 3.51 23.26 -9.03
N ASP A 228 4.35 22.92 -8.04
CA ASP A 228 4.11 23.12 -6.61
C ASP A 228 3.90 24.60 -6.28
N HIS A 229 4.82 25.49 -6.72
CA HIS A 229 4.72 26.93 -6.48
C HIS A 229 3.46 27.55 -7.10
N ILE A 230 3.12 27.16 -8.33
CA ILE A 230 1.94 27.67 -9.03
C ILE A 230 0.66 27.14 -8.36
N ASN A 231 0.56 25.83 -8.06
CA ASN A 231 -0.58 25.25 -7.34
C ASN A 231 -0.75 25.88 -5.95
N PHE A 232 0.34 26.05 -5.19
CA PHE A 232 0.31 26.70 -3.88
C PHE A 232 -0.26 28.13 -3.97
N THR A 233 0.17 28.87 -5.00
CA THR A 233 -0.33 30.23 -5.22
C THR A 233 -1.79 30.22 -5.67
N ILE A 234 -2.18 29.35 -6.60
CA ILE A 234 -3.59 29.16 -7.02
C ILE A 234 -4.46 28.84 -5.80
N GLY A 235 -4.00 27.94 -4.91
CA GLY A 235 -4.70 27.58 -3.68
C GLY A 235 -4.99 28.78 -2.79
N ARG A 236 -3.95 29.56 -2.45
CA ARG A 236 -4.07 30.76 -1.60
C ARG A 236 -4.91 31.87 -2.24
N GLN A 237 -4.77 32.10 -3.56
CA GLN A 237 -5.58 33.11 -4.27
C GLN A 237 -7.06 32.68 -4.34
N SER A 238 -7.33 31.40 -4.64
CA SER A 238 -8.70 30.85 -4.71
C SER A 238 -9.38 30.91 -3.34
N PHE A 239 -8.68 30.54 -2.26
CA PHE A 239 -9.19 30.67 -0.89
C PHE A 239 -9.55 32.13 -0.54
N THR A 240 -8.66 33.08 -0.85
CA THR A 240 -8.90 34.52 -0.65
C THR A 240 -10.14 35.01 -1.42
N LEU A 241 -10.40 34.44 -2.60
CA LEU A 241 -11.57 34.73 -3.44
C LEU A 241 -12.84 33.93 -3.06
N ARG A 242 -12.81 33.17 -1.94
CA ARG A 242 -13.87 32.25 -1.48
C ARG A 242 -14.21 31.13 -2.47
N GLN A 243 -13.30 30.80 -3.40
CA GLN A 243 -13.41 29.66 -4.31
C GLN A 243 -12.78 28.43 -3.65
N LEU A 244 -13.48 27.84 -2.69
CA LEU A 244 -12.91 26.81 -1.83
C LEU A 244 -12.60 25.51 -2.58
N ASP A 245 -13.45 25.05 -3.50
CA ASP A 245 -13.21 23.83 -4.29
C ASP A 245 -11.95 23.94 -5.15
N ASN A 246 -11.75 25.11 -5.79
CA ASN A 246 -10.54 25.43 -6.54
C ASN A 246 -9.30 25.42 -5.62
N ALA A 247 -9.43 25.93 -4.39
CA ALA A 247 -8.35 25.93 -3.42
C ALA A 247 -7.99 24.50 -2.97
N VAL A 248 -8.98 23.70 -2.57
CA VAL A 248 -8.83 22.28 -2.21
C VAL A 248 -8.19 21.49 -3.34
N SER A 249 -8.66 21.65 -4.57
CA SER A 249 -8.14 20.96 -5.75
C SER A 249 -6.66 21.31 -6.02
N ALA A 250 -6.32 22.61 -5.95
CA ALA A 250 -4.94 23.06 -6.13
C ALA A 250 -3.99 22.50 -5.06
N PHE A 251 -4.38 22.55 -3.77
CA PHE A 251 -3.56 21.97 -2.69
C PHE A 251 -3.49 20.44 -2.77
N ARG A 252 -4.59 19.74 -3.15
CA ARG A 252 -4.62 18.30 -3.37
C ARG A 252 -3.59 17.87 -4.42
N HIS A 253 -3.45 18.62 -5.51
CA HIS A 253 -2.45 18.32 -6.55
C HIS A 253 -1.00 18.38 -6.04
N ILE A 254 -0.67 19.26 -5.08
CA ILE A 254 0.67 19.36 -4.49
C ILE A 254 0.97 18.14 -3.61
N LEU A 255 -0.04 17.61 -2.93
CA LEU A 255 0.08 16.45 -2.05
C LEU A 255 0.12 15.11 -2.80
N ILE A 256 -0.46 15.04 -4.01
CA ILE A 256 -0.50 13.83 -4.83
C ILE A 256 0.72 13.70 -5.77
N ASN A 257 1.27 14.82 -6.24
CA ASN A 257 2.43 14.79 -7.12
C ASN A 257 3.73 14.52 -6.33
N ASP A 258 4.73 13.92 -6.96
CA ASP A 258 6.07 13.73 -6.38
C ASP A 258 6.81 15.07 -6.20
N SER A 259 6.46 15.78 -5.13
CA SER A 259 7.02 17.08 -4.77
C SER A 259 8.49 16.92 -4.36
N LYS A 260 9.37 17.67 -5.02
CA LYS A 260 10.81 17.71 -4.70
C LYS A 260 11.15 18.74 -3.61
N GLN A 261 10.15 19.36 -3.01
CA GLN A 261 10.33 20.42 -2.01
C GLN A 261 10.94 19.90 -0.69
N PRO A 262 11.55 20.79 0.13
CA PRO A 262 12.03 20.44 1.47
C PRO A 262 10.89 20.02 2.42
N PRO A 263 11.17 19.24 3.48
CA PRO A 263 10.16 18.80 4.46
C PRO A 263 9.35 19.96 5.07
N ALA A 264 10.01 21.07 5.43
CA ALA A 264 9.35 22.24 6.00
C ALA A 264 8.27 22.84 5.05
N GLN A 265 8.53 22.80 3.74
CA GLN A 265 7.62 23.32 2.72
C GLN A 265 6.47 22.33 2.42
N GLN A 266 6.76 21.02 2.39
CA GLN A 266 5.70 19.99 2.30
C GLN A 266 4.77 20.02 3.52
N GLY A 267 5.32 20.18 4.72
CA GLY A 267 4.53 20.38 5.94
C GLY A 267 3.68 21.66 5.91
N ALA A 268 4.15 22.73 5.27
CA ALA A 268 3.34 23.93 5.04
C ALA A 268 2.19 23.67 4.07
N PHE A 269 2.42 22.93 2.98
CA PHE A 269 1.36 22.53 2.04
C PHE A 269 0.27 21.68 2.72
N LEU A 270 0.67 20.72 3.57
CA LEU A 270 -0.28 19.89 4.31
C LEU A 270 -1.10 20.72 5.32
N ARG A 271 -0.48 21.65 6.05
CA ARG A 271 -1.21 22.54 6.97
C ARG A 271 -2.22 23.44 6.25
N GLU A 272 -1.83 24.04 5.13
CA GLU A 272 -2.73 24.88 4.31
C GLU A 272 -3.88 24.05 3.72
N TYR A 273 -3.61 22.83 3.23
CA TYR A 273 -4.65 21.90 2.78
C TYR A 273 -5.66 21.59 3.88
N LEU A 274 -5.19 21.17 5.07
CA LEU A 274 -6.06 20.86 6.21
C LEU A 274 -6.85 22.09 6.68
N TYR A 275 -6.24 23.27 6.67
CA TYR A 275 -6.91 24.52 7.04
C TYR A 275 -8.04 24.87 6.07
N VAL A 276 -7.78 24.85 4.76
CA VAL A 276 -8.81 25.11 3.75
C VAL A 276 -9.90 24.05 3.80
N TYR A 277 -9.56 22.79 3.98
CA TYR A 277 -10.55 21.72 4.06
C TYR A 277 -11.47 21.86 5.29
N LYS A 278 -10.92 22.20 6.46
CA LYS A 278 -11.70 22.46 7.67
C LYS A 278 -12.73 23.59 7.47
N ASN A 279 -12.39 24.63 6.70
CA ASN A 279 -13.32 25.70 6.32
C ASN A 279 -14.43 25.20 5.37
N VAL A 280 -14.14 24.26 4.47
CA VAL A 280 -15.16 23.62 3.61
C VAL A 280 -16.14 22.79 4.45
N THR A 281 -15.63 21.90 5.30
CA THR A 281 -16.48 21.05 6.14
C THR A 281 -17.36 21.86 7.10
N GLN A 282 -16.89 23.01 7.58
CA GLN A 282 -17.70 23.93 8.40
C GLN A 282 -18.90 24.56 7.67
N LEU A 283 -18.87 24.64 6.34
CA LEU A 283 -20.00 25.16 5.53
C LEU A 283 -21.04 24.08 5.20
N SER A 284 -20.66 22.80 5.31
CA SER A 284 -21.52 21.65 5.04
C SER A 284 -21.27 20.52 6.06
N PRO A 285 -21.63 20.70 7.35
CA PRO A 285 -21.37 19.72 8.40
C PRO A 285 -22.08 18.38 8.14
N ASP A 286 -23.29 18.43 7.55
CA ASP A 286 -24.09 17.25 7.20
C ASP A 286 -23.73 16.64 5.83
N GLY A 287 -22.63 17.09 5.22
CA GLY A 287 -22.14 16.58 3.94
C GLY A 287 -21.52 15.19 4.04
N PRO A 288 -21.42 14.43 2.92
CA PRO A 288 -20.75 13.14 2.91
C PRO A 288 -19.27 13.28 3.28
N LEU A 289 -18.71 12.29 3.98
CA LEU A 289 -17.31 12.32 4.38
C LEU A 289 -16.37 12.46 3.16
N PRO A 290 -15.41 13.39 3.22
CA PRO A 290 -14.57 13.74 2.08
C PRO A 290 -13.54 12.66 1.76
N GLN A 291 -13.27 12.45 0.47
CA GLN A 291 -12.22 11.52 0.05
C GLN A 291 -10.84 12.17 0.19
N LEU A 292 -10.06 11.76 1.19
CA LEU A 292 -8.74 12.35 1.46
C LEU A 292 -7.68 11.83 0.47
N PRO A 293 -6.66 12.63 0.12
CA PRO A 293 -5.59 12.23 -0.80
C PRO A 293 -4.44 11.48 -0.12
N LEU A 294 -4.35 11.54 1.21
CA LEU A 294 -3.23 11.04 2.01
C LEU A 294 -3.72 10.31 3.28
N PRO A 295 -3.02 9.26 3.74
CA PRO A 295 -1.93 8.53 3.05
C PRO A 295 -2.40 7.85 1.74
N TYR A 296 -1.49 7.19 1.02
CA TYR A 296 -1.86 6.30 -0.08
C TYR A 296 -2.21 4.92 0.46
N ILE A 297 -3.32 4.35 0.03
CA ILE A 297 -3.70 2.98 0.36
C ILE A 297 -3.32 2.06 -0.79
N ASN A 298 -2.62 0.96 -0.49
CA ASN A 298 -2.42 -0.12 -1.45
C ASN A 298 -3.56 -1.15 -1.31
N SER A 299 -4.73 -0.83 -1.86
CA SER A 299 -5.95 -1.66 -1.75
C SER A 299 -5.74 -3.09 -2.26
N SER A 300 -4.86 -3.29 -3.25
CA SER A 300 -4.56 -4.62 -3.78
C SER A 300 -3.90 -5.55 -2.75
N ALA A 301 -3.10 -4.97 -1.83
CA ALA A 301 -2.39 -5.68 -0.77
C ALA A 301 -3.26 -5.94 0.47
N THR A 302 -4.51 -5.45 0.52
CA THR A 302 -5.41 -5.66 1.64
C THR A 302 -5.64 -7.15 1.90
N ARG A 303 -5.38 -7.58 3.13
CA ARG A 303 -5.68 -8.94 3.61
C ARG A 303 -6.91 -8.89 4.53
N VAL A 304 -7.72 -9.94 4.51
CA VAL A 304 -8.91 -10.07 5.38
C VAL A 304 -8.84 -11.41 6.09
N PHE A 305 -8.82 -11.39 7.41
CA PHE A 305 -8.74 -12.56 8.26
C PHE A 305 -10.03 -12.78 9.03
N PHE A 306 -10.49 -14.02 9.06
CA PHE A 306 -11.70 -14.48 9.73
C PHE A 306 -11.30 -15.47 10.83
N GLY A 307 -11.52 -15.09 12.09
CA GLY A 307 -11.26 -15.94 13.24
C GLY A 307 -10.72 -15.18 14.44
N HIS A 308 -10.75 -15.84 15.59
CA HIS A 308 -10.37 -15.27 16.88
C HIS A 308 -8.85 -15.09 17.08
N ASP A 309 -8.50 -14.14 17.95
CA ASP A 309 -7.18 -14.12 18.60
C ASP A 309 -7.06 -15.38 19.48
N ARG A 310 -5.97 -16.14 19.34
CA ARG A 310 -5.81 -17.44 20.01
C ARG A 310 -5.27 -17.29 21.42
N ARG A 311 -5.71 -18.16 22.33
CA ARG A 311 -5.12 -18.20 23.67
C ARG A 311 -3.68 -18.74 23.60
N PRO A 312 -2.70 -18.08 24.26
CA PRO A 312 -1.37 -18.64 24.44
C PRO A 312 -1.44 -20.01 25.14
N ALA A 313 -0.55 -20.93 24.79
CA ALA A 313 -0.47 -22.20 25.49
C ALA A 313 0.19 -22.01 26.88
N GLU A 314 -0.38 -22.65 27.90
CA GLU A 314 0.09 -22.56 29.28
C GLU A 314 0.95 -23.77 29.66
N GLY A 315 2.09 -23.54 30.32
CA GLY A 315 2.99 -24.60 30.80
C GLY A 315 3.64 -25.40 29.65
N GLU A 316 3.57 -26.72 29.73
CA GLU A 316 4.14 -27.66 28.74
C GLU A 316 3.24 -27.90 27.52
N LYS A 317 2.13 -27.15 27.39
CA LYS A 317 1.21 -27.26 26.26
C LYS A 317 1.78 -26.61 25.00
N GLN A 318 1.56 -27.23 23.85
CA GLN A 318 1.79 -26.67 22.52
C GLN A 318 0.44 -26.44 21.83
N ALA A 319 0.08 -25.20 21.53
CA ALA A 319 -1.14 -24.90 20.77
C ALA A 319 -1.03 -25.34 19.29
N ALA A 320 -2.15 -25.73 18.69
CA ALA A 320 -2.25 -25.99 17.25
C ALA A 320 -1.77 -24.78 16.42
N THR A 321 -0.99 -25.05 15.38
CA THR A 321 -0.26 -24.01 14.62
C THR A 321 -1.17 -23.06 13.85
N HIS A 322 -2.18 -23.59 13.13
CA HIS A 322 -3.25 -22.90 12.39
C HIS A 322 -2.81 -21.69 11.52
N VAL A 323 -3.73 -21.07 10.76
CA VAL A 323 -3.44 -19.84 10.01
C VAL A 323 -3.26 -18.66 10.96
N SER A 324 -2.25 -17.82 10.72
CA SER A 324 -2.01 -16.54 11.42
C SER A 324 -1.84 -15.37 10.44
N LEU A 325 -2.02 -14.14 10.90
CA LEU A 325 -1.82 -12.93 10.08
C LEU A 325 -0.33 -12.64 9.78
N ASP A 326 0.58 -13.10 10.62
CA ASP A 326 2.02 -12.89 10.44
C ASP A 326 2.65 -13.93 9.49
N GLN A 327 1.88 -14.92 9.03
CA GLN A 327 2.29 -15.90 8.04
C GLN A 327 2.17 -15.33 6.61
N ASP A 328 3.18 -15.60 5.77
CA ASP A 328 3.12 -15.35 4.33
C ASP A 328 2.20 -16.36 3.62
N TYR A 329 1.66 -15.98 2.46
CA TYR A 329 0.83 -16.86 1.67
C TYR A 329 1.69 -17.87 0.89
N ASP A 330 1.58 -19.15 1.28
CA ASP A 330 2.08 -20.27 0.49
C ASP A 330 0.94 -20.94 -0.29
N SER A 331 1.14 -21.11 -1.60
CA SER A 331 0.18 -21.76 -2.49
C SER A 331 0.17 -23.27 -2.37
N GLU A 332 1.29 -23.91 -2.00
CA GLU A 332 1.37 -25.37 -1.90
C GLU A 332 0.66 -25.86 -0.63
N SER A 333 0.97 -25.26 0.52
CA SER A 333 0.25 -25.50 1.78
C SER A 333 -1.24 -25.17 1.65
N SER A 334 -1.61 -24.06 1.01
CA SER A 334 -3.02 -23.69 0.77
C SER A 334 -3.80 -24.78 0.00
N GLN A 335 -3.21 -25.30 -1.08
CA GLN A 335 -3.79 -26.38 -1.87
C GLN A 335 -3.85 -27.70 -1.08
N GLN A 336 -2.82 -28.03 -0.31
CA GLN A 336 -2.79 -29.19 0.58
C GLN A 336 -3.89 -29.17 1.66
N TRP A 337 -4.14 -28.02 2.28
CA TRP A 337 -5.23 -27.90 3.27
C TRP A 337 -6.61 -28.05 2.64
N LYS A 338 -6.77 -27.56 1.40
CA LYS A 338 -7.99 -27.75 0.61
C LYS A 338 -8.23 -29.23 0.29
N GLU A 339 -7.20 -29.96 -0.13
CA GLU A 339 -7.28 -31.41 -0.43
C GLU A 339 -7.74 -32.21 0.80
N LEU A 340 -7.17 -31.93 1.98
CA LEU A 340 -7.56 -32.59 3.24
C LEU A 340 -9.02 -32.27 3.63
N GLU A 341 -9.49 -31.05 3.33
CA GLU A 341 -10.88 -30.64 3.61
C GLU A 341 -11.87 -31.27 2.61
N GLU A 342 -11.49 -31.37 1.34
CA GLU A 342 -12.25 -32.10 0.31
C GLU A 342 -12.35 -33.59 0.63
N GLN A 343 -11.26 -34.20 1.14
CA GLN A 343 -11.24 -35.60 1.58
C GLN A 343 -12.20 -35.86 2.75
N VAL A 344 -12.12 -35.07 3.83
CA VAL A 344 -13.00 -35.28 5.00
C VAL A 344 -14.47 -35.08 4.63
N VAL A 345 -14.78 -34.07 3.82
CA VAL A 345 -16.15 -33.78 3.37
C VAL A 345 -16.67 -34.87 2.44
N SER A 346 -15.83 -35.40 1.54
CA SER A 346 -16.19 -36.53 0.67
C SER A 346 -16.57 -37.76 1.48
N VAL A 347 -15.71 -38.18 2.43
CA VAL A 347 -15.95 -39.38 3.27
C VAL A 347 -17.24 -39.24 4.09
N ILE A 348 -17.49 -38.07 4.68
CA ILE A 348 -18.72 -37.80 5.45
C ILE A 348 -19.97 -37.87 4.57
N ASN A 349 -19.88 -37.42 3.32
CA ASN A 349 -20.97 -37.44 2.35
C ASN A 349 -20.96 -38.69 1.44
N LYS A 350 -20.42 -39.81 1.93
CA LYS A 350 -20.43 -41.13 1.26
C LYS A 350 -19.73 -41.14 -0.11
N GLY A 351 -18.63 -40.39 -0.24
CA GLY A 351 -17.82 -40.28 -1.45
C GLY A 351 -18.22 -39.18 -2.43
N ILE A 352 -19.13 -38.28 -2.04
CA ILE A 352 -19.64 -37.21 -2.90
C ILE A 352 -19.37 -35.84 -2.25
N ILE A 353 -18.62 -34.97 -2.91
CA ILE A 353 -18.46 -33.58 -2.47
C ILE A 353 -19.74 -32.79 -2.85
N PRO A 354 -20.42 -32.11 -1.91
CA PRO A 354 -21.61 -31.30 -2.21
C PRO A 354 -21.32 -30.18 -3.23
N SER A 355 -22.25 -29.92 -4.16
CA SER A 355 -22.06 -28.90 -5.21
C SER A 355 -21.93 -27.46 -4.70
N ASN A 356 -22.41 -27.20 -3.48
CA ASN A 356 -22.29 -25.94 -2.76
C ASN A 356 -21.07 -25.87 -1.81
N PHE A 357 -20.28 -26.94 -1.69
CA PHE A 357 -19.09 -26.97 -0.84
C PHE A 357 -18.08 -25.87 -1.24
N GLN A 358 -17.44 -25.30 -0.22
CA GLN A 358 -16.39 -24.30 -0.33
C GLN A 358 -15.33 -24.62 0.73
N PRO A 359 -14.04 -24.74 0.35
CA PRO A 359 -12.95 -24.90 1.31
C PRO A 359 -12.87 -23.69 2.26
N THR A 360 -12.57 -23.94 3.53
CA THR A 360 -12.47 -22.90 4.55
C THR A 360 -11.24 -22.03 4.31
N GLN A 361 -11.43 -20.72 4.15
CA GLN A 361 -10.34 -19.75 3.95
C GLN A 361 -10.32 -18.72 5.09
N PHE A 362 -9.37 -18.88 6.01
CA PHE A 362 -9.21 -18.00 7.17
C PHE A 362 -8.53 -16.66 6.86
N CYS A 363 -7.71 -16.59 5.79
CA CYS A 363 -6.97 -15.39 5.42
C CYS A 363 -7.04 -15.19 3.89
N LEU A 364 -7.83 -14.20 3.47
CA LEU A 364 -7.94 -13.79 2.07
C LEU A 364 -6.93 -12.71 1.74
N ASN A 365 -6.37 -12.78 0.54
CA ASN A 365 -5.39 -11.82 0.03
C ASN A 365 -5.48 -11.76 -1.51
N ARG A 366 -4.48 -11.19 -2.20
CA ARG A 366 -4.48 -11.06 -3.68
C ARG A 366 -4.20 -12.35 -4.47
N TYR A 367 -3.91 -13.46 -3.79
CA TYR A 367 -3.56 -14.76 -4.37
C TYR A 367 -4.59 -15.86 -4.06
N SER A 368 -5.53 -15.61 -3.14
CA SER A 368 -6.65 -16.51 -2.83
C SER A 368 -7.77 -16.44 -3.87
N ASP A 369 -8.61 -17.48 -3.94
CA ASP A 369 -9.83 -17.46 -4.76
C ASP A 369 -10.92 -16.61 -4.09
N ASN A 370 -10.93 -15.32 -4.43
CA ASN A 370 -11.90 -14.35 -3.95
C ASN A 370 -13.15 -14.25 -4.85
N SER A 371 -13.44 -15.24 -5.70
CA SER A 371 -14.58 -15.19 -6.62
C SER A 371 -15.95 -15.31 -5.91
N ARG A 372 -15.96 -15.87 -4.70
CA ARG A 372 -17.14 -16.12 -3.87
C ARG A 372 -17.11 -15.27 -2.60
N PHE A 373 -18.29 -14.98 -2.06
CA PHE A 373 -18.45 -14.29 -0.77
C PHE A 373 -17.93 -15.18 0.36
N PRO A 374 -16.98 -14.72 1.19
CA PRO A 374 -16.52 -15.48 2.36
C PRO A 374 -17.59 -15.56 3.44
N LEU A 375 -17.45 -16.52 4.34
CA LEU A 375 -18.31 -16.68 5.51
C LEU A 375 -17.57 -16.21 6.77
N ALA A 376 -18.26 -15.45 7.62
CA ALA A 376 -17.82 -15.07 8.95
C ALA A 376 -18.90 -15.44 9.97
N VAL A 377 -18.53 -15.70 11.22
CA VAL A 377 -19.43 -16.11 12.30
C VAL A 377 -19.75 -14.90 13.18
N ILE A 378 -20.99 -14.78 13.69
CA ILE A 378 -21.29 -13.74 14.70
C ILE A 378 -20.39 -13.85 15.94
N GLU A 379 -20.14 -12.72 16.58
CA GLU A 379 -19.21 -12.52 17.71
C GLU A 379 -17.70 -12.76 17.38
N GLU A 380 -17.35 -13.29 16.20
CA GLU A 380 -15.94 -13.51 15.82
C GLU A 380 -15.33 -12.31 15.09
N PRO A 381 -14.08 -11.92 15.42
CA PRO A 381 -13.46 -10.76 14.78
C PRO A 381 -13.15 -11.01 13.30
N ILE A 382 -13.50 -10.01 12.49
CA ILE A 382 -13.06 -9.86 11.11
C ILE A 382 -11.93 -8.82 11.13
N ILE A 383 -10.71 -9.25 10.81
CA ILE A 383 -9.52 -8.38 10.87
C ILE A 383 -9.12 -8.01 9.44
N VAL A 384 -9.18 -6.71 9.12
CA VAL A 384 -8.76 -6.17 7.83
C VAL A 384 -7.38 -5.52 7.98
N GLU A 385 -6.41 -6.02 7.23
CA GLU A 385 -5.10 -5.40 7.14
C GLU A 385 -5.04 -4.42 5.96
N VAL A 386 -4.78 -3.15 6.26
CA VAL A 386 -4.68 -2.09 5.24
C VAL A 386 -3.24 -1.55 5.22
N SER A 387 -2.61 -1.58 4.05
CA SER A 387 -1.26 -1.05 3.84
C SER A 387 -1.32 0.42 3.43
N PHE A 388 -0.77 1.30 4.28
CA PHE A 388 -0.70 2.74 4.09
C PHE A 388 0.72 3.17 3.74
N ARG A 389 0.89 4.00 2.72
CA ARG A 389 2.16 4.65 2.38
C ARG A 389 2.04 6.16 2.53
N ASN A 390 2.94 6.75 3.30
CA ASN A 390 3.13 8.20 3.31
C ASN A 390 4.06 8.59 2.13
N PRO A 391 3.63 9.43 1.17
CA PRO A 391 4.50 9.93 0.11
C PRO A 391 5.27 11.20 0.53
N LEU A 392 4.97 11.80 1.69
CA LEU A 392 5.59 13.05 2.14
C LEU A 392 6.83 12.81 3.01
N LYS A 393 7.71 13.81 3.01
CA LYS A 393 8.91 13.90 3.87
C LYS A 393 8.60 14.42 5.27
N VAL A 394 7.33 14.42 5.67
CA VAL A 394 6.85 14.81 7.01
C VAL A 394 5.92 13.71 7.53
N PRO A 395 5.89 13.46 8.85
CA PRO A 395 5.01 12.45 9.42
C PRO A 395 3.54 12.82 9.26
N LEU A 396 2.70 11.80 9.03
CA LEU A 396 1.24 11.88 9.05
C LEU A 396 0.73 11.24 10.34
N LEU A 397 -0.14 11.94 11.07
CA LEU A 397 -0.86 11.36 12.20
C LEU A 397 -2.31 11.13 11.76
N LEU A 398 -2.75 9.88 11.83
CA LEU A 398 -4.17 9.54 11.72
C LEU A 398 -4.70 9.32 13.14
N THR A 399 -5.84 9.91 13.47
CA THR A 399 -6.55 9.59 14.71
C THR A 399 -7.94 9.05 14.41
N ASP A 400 -8.49 8.27 15.33
CA ASP A 400 -9.79 7.60 15.19
C ASP A 400 -9.90 6.80 13.87
N LEU A 401 -8.83 6.05 13.54
CA LEU A 401 -8.75 5.26 12.32
C LEU A 401 -9.61 4.00 12.45
N SER A 402 -10.70 3.92 11.70
CA SER A 402 -11.64 2.79 11.69
C SER A 402 -11.97 2.34 10.27
N LEU A 403 -12.60 1.17 10.14
CA LEU A 403 -13.17 0.75 8.85
C LEU A 403 -14.47 1.52 8.56
N LEU A 404 -14.73 1.72 7.26
CA LEU A 404 -16.02 2.14 6.73
C LEU A 404 -16.73 0.91 6.17
N TRP A 405 -17.96 0.66 6.59
CA TRP A 405 -18.73 -0.50 6.14
C TRP A 405 -20.22 -0.17 5.99
N LYS A 406 -20.94 -1.05 5.29
CA LYS A 406 -22.40 -1.10 5.20
C LYS A 406 -22.85 -2.51 5.54
N PHE A 407 -23.88 -2.66 6.37
CA PHE A 407 -24.43 -3.96 6.76
C PHE A 407 -25.90 -4.06 6.38
N GLN A 408 -26.30 -5.23 5.88
CA GLN A 408 -27.69 -5.57 5.59
C GLN A 408 -28.10 -6.81 6.40
N PRO A 409 -28.90 -6.67 7.47
CA PRO A 409 -29.40 -7.79 8.24
C PRO A 409 -30.15 -8.80 7.37
N LYS A 410 -29.94 -10.09 7.62
CA LYS A 410 -30.59 -11.18 6.89
C LYS A 410 -30.74 -12.40 7.79
N ASP A 411 -31.97 -12.85 7.95
CA ASP A 411 -32.28 -14.14 8.56
C ASP A 411 -32.18 -15.22 7.47
N PHE A 412 -31.33 -16.22 7.67
CA PHE A 412 -31.12 -17.33 6.73
C PHE A 412 -31.96 -18.57 7.05
N ASN A 413 -32.76 -18.53 8.12
CA ASN A 413 -33.64 -19.61 8.58
C ASN A 413 -35.14 -19.24 8.45
N ALA A 414 -35.48 -17.95 8.35
CA ALA A 414 -36.80 -17.51 7.92
C ALA A 414 -37.14 -18.04 6.51
N LYS A 415 -38.21 -18.82 6.39
CA LYS A 415 -38.76 -19.19 5.08
C LYS A 415 -39.27 -17.92 4.38
N HIS A 416 -39.04 -17.82 3.07
CA HIS A 416 -39.45 -16.68 2.26
C HIS A 416 -40.99 -16.47 2.29
N ASP A 417 -41.46 -15.61 3.20
CA ASP A 417 -42.63 -14.77 2.98
C ASP A 417 -42.14 -13.37 2.57
N GLY A 418 -42.60 -12.91 1.40
CA GLY A 418 -42.00 -11.80 0.69
C GLY A 418 -42.46 -10.42 1.16
N GLU A 419 -41.82 -9.86 2.19
CA GLU A 419 -41.77 -8.41 2.42
C GLU A 419 -40.34 -7.97 2.76
N THR A 420 -39.57 -7.54 1.74
CA THR A 420 -38.29 -6.88 1.95
C THR A 420 -38.52 -5.47 2.49
N LYS A 421 -38.75 -5.34 3.80
CA LYS A 421 -38.73 -4.04 4.47
C LYS A 421 -37.30 -3.51 4.48
N GLU A 422 -37.02 -2.54 3.61
CA GLU A 422 -35.82 -1.70 3.71
C GLU A 422 -35.92 -0.86 4.99
N LEU A 423 -35.52 -1.44 6.12
CA LEU A 423 -35.44 -0.73 7.38
C LEU A 423 -34.22 0.19 7.32
N GLY A 424 -34.47 1.50 7.29
CA GLY A 424 -33.45 2.50 7.07
C GLY A 424 -32.48 2.67 8.25
N THR A 425 -31.24 3.06 7.92
CA THR A 425 -30.14 3.41 8.83
C THR A 425 -29.62 2.26 9.70
N CYS A 426 -28.40 1.80 9.39
CA CYS A 426 -27.68 0.85 10.24
C CYS A 426 -27.38 1.49 11.60
N ASP A 427 -27.93 0.94 12.68
CA ASP A 427 -27.61 1.37 14.03
C ASP A 427 -26.25 0.78 14.47
N GLY A 428 -25.54 1.51 15.34
CA GLY A 428 -24.16 1.19 15.72
C GLY A 428 -23.99 -0.17 16.44
N ASP A 429 -25.08 -0.70 17.01
CA ASP A 429 -25.09 -1.96 17.75
C ASP A 429 -24.93 -3.21 16.85
N MET A 430 -25.20 -3.12 15.54
CA MET A 430 -25.16 -4.31 14.66
C MET A 430 -23.76 -4.87 14.43
N ILE A 431 -22.74 -4.00 14.33
CA ILE A 431 -21.34 -4.38 14.08
C ILE A 431 -20.43 -3.51 14.97
N GLY A 432 -19.86 -4.10 16.02
CA GLY A 432 -18.81 -3.47 16.81
C GLY A 432 -17.61 -3.12 15.93
N THR A 433 -17.13 -1.88 16.00
CA THR A 433 -16.01 -1.39 15.19
C THR A 433 -14.88 -0.91 16.08
N GLU A 434 -13.70 -1.53 15.97
CA GLU A 434 -12.52 -1.06 16.69
C GLU A 434 -11.86 0.10 15.93
N ALA A 435 -11.54 1.18 16.64
CA ALA A 435 -10.85 2.35 16.09
C ALA A 435 -9.46 2.48 16.72
N ILE A 436 -8.42 2.57 15.89
CA ILE A 436 -7.06 2.88 16.34
C ILE A 436 -7.02 4.37 16.68
N ALA A 437 -6.88 4.68 17.97
CA ALA A 437 -6.90 6.05 18.49
C ALA A 437 -5.81 6.95 17.87
N GLU A 438 -4.57 6.45 17.75
CA GLU A 438 -3.42 7.16 17.17
C GLU A 438 -2.61 6.22 16.27
N PHE A 439 -2.50 6.53 14.98
CA PHE A 439 -1.70 5.81 13.99
C PHE A 439 -0.73 6.76 13.29
N LEU A 440 0.50 6.81 13.79
CA LEU A 440 1.59 7.60 13.21
C LEU A 440 2.23 6.84 12.04
N ILE A 441 2.40 7.54 10.91
CA ILE A 441 3.18 7.10 9.74
C ILE A 441 4.31 8.12 9.53
N ASN A 442 5.56 7.70 9.61
CA ASN A 442 6.74 8.53 9.46
C ASN A 442 6.93 8.99 8.00
N SER A 443 7.90 9.88 7.76
CA SER A 443 8.25 10.35 6.42
C SER A 443 8.59 9.19 5.48
N GLU A 444 7.95 9.14 4.32
CA GLU A 444 8.19 8.14 3.27
C GLU A 444 7.98 6.66 3.69
N GLU A 445 7.41 6.43 4.89
CA GLU A 445 7.16 5.09 5.46
C GLU A 445 5.97 4.40 4.78
N THR A 446 6.05 3.07 4.66
CA THR A 446 4.90 2.19 4.39
C THR A 446 4.62 1.36 5.63
N LYS A 447 3.40 1.43 6.16
CA LYS A 447 2.98 0.85 7.43
C LYS A 447 1.61 0.19 7.31
N VAL A 448 1.45 -0.97 7.93
CA VAL A 448 0.17 -1.73 7.92
C VAL A 448 -0.60 -1.43 9.20
N ALA A 449 -1.92 -1.24 9.09
CA ALA A 449 -2.83 -1.24 10.24
C ALA A 449 -3.71 -2.49 10.22
N ARG A 450 -3.98 -3.07 11.40
CA ARG A 450 -4.95 -4.15 11.62
C ARG A 450 -6.21 -3.53 12.21
N LEU A 451 -7.33 -3.56 11.48
CA LEU A 451 -8.60 -2.98 11.91
C LEU A 451 -9.63 -4.10 12.12
N LYS A 452 -10.35 -4.10 13.26
CA LYS A 452 -11.27 -5.18 13.63
C LYS A 452 -12.73 -4.77 13.55
N LEU A 453 -13.57 -5.69 13.06
CA LEU A 453 -15.03 -5.64 13.15
C LEU A 453 -15.54 -6.85 13.92
N PHE A 454 -16.58 -6.66 14.73
CA PHE A 454 -17.23 -7.67 15.55
C PHE A 454 -18.72 -7.72 15.19
N PRO A 455 -19.17 -8.68 14.36
CA PRO A 455 -20.54 -8.70 13.88
C PRO A 455 -21.48 -9.36 14.90
N HIS A 456 -22.50 -8.64 15.38
CA HIS A 456 -23.44 -9.15 16.40
C HIS A 456 -24.74 -9.74 15.80
N GLN A 457 -24.94 -9.64 14.48
CA GLN A 457 -26.14 -10.11 13.78
C GLN A 457 -25.81 -10.76 12.44
N THR A 458 -26.62 -11.72 11.99
CA THR A 458 -26.50 -12.36 10.67
C THR A 458 -26.92 -11.41 9.54
N GLY A 459 -26.22 -11.47 8.41
CA GLY A 459 -26.45 -10.55 7.31
C GLY A 459 -25.37 -10.55 6.24
N GLU A 460 -25.40 -9.54 5.38
CA GLU A 460 -24.40 -9.29 4.34
C GLU A 460 -23.63 -8.02 4.71
N LEU A 461 -22.32 -8.14 4.91
CA LEU A 461 -21.43 -7.04 5.30
C LEU A 461 -20.57 -6.62 4.10
N HIS A 462 -20.48 -5.33 3.85
CA HIS A 462 -19.66 -4.74 2.80
C HIS A 462 -18.66 -3.77 3.42
N ILE A 463 -17.37 -4.09 3.36
CA ILE A 463 -16.28 -3.22 3.82
C ILE A 463 -15.92 -2.28 2.66
N LEU A 464 -16.27 -1.00 2.82
CA LEU A 464 -16.19 0.02 1.76
C LEU A 464 -14.85 0.75 1.74
N GLY A 465 -14.19 0.88 2.89
CA GLY A 465 -13.04 1.77 3.03
C GLY A 465 -12.54 1.92 4.45
N VAL A 466 -11.86 3.03 4.72
CA VAL A 466 -11.44 3.49 6.05
C VAL A 466 -11.87 4.93 6.29
N VAL A 467 -12.14 5.28 7.55
CA VAL A 467 -12.37 6.65 8.03
C VAL A 467 -11.27 7.00 9.02
N TYR A 468 -10.78 8.23 8.97
CA TYR A 468 -9.82 8.75 9.93
C TYR A 468 -9.81 10.28 9.98
N ASN A 469 -9.25 10.83 11.05
CA ASN A 469 -8.88 12.23 11.20
C ASN A 469 -7.42 12.42 10.76
N LEU A 470 -7.19 13.07 9.62
CA LEU A 470 -5.84 13.38 9.14
C LEU A 470 -5.31 14.64 9.83
N GLY A 471 -4.16 14.54 10.50
CA GLY A 471 -3.51 15.64 11.22
C GLY A 471 -2.00 15.73 10.98
N THR A 472 -1.41 16.79 11.53
CA THR A 472 0.05 16.98 11.59
C THR A 472 0.55 16.81 13.02
N VAL A 473 1.74 16.24 13.19
CA VAL A 473 2.44 16.16 14.48
C VAL A 473 3.16 17.49 14.74
N GLN A 474 3.11 17.99 15.99
CA GLN A 474 4.07 18.98 16.44
C GLN A 474 5.39 18.28 16.80
N SER A 475 6.47 18.56 16.06
CA SER A 475 7.80 18.43 16.68
C SER A 475 7.88 19.45 17.79
N ALA A 476 7.87 19.00 19.05
CA ALA A 476 8.34 19.82 20.15
C ALA A 476 9.77 20.26 19.80
N VAL A 477 9.98 21.56 19.62
CA VAL A 477 11.32 22.11 19.44
C VAL A 477 12.01 21.96 20.79
N THR A 478 12.92 20.99 20.90
CA THR A 478 13.84 20.90 22.01
C THR A 478 14.73 22.14 21.97
N LEU A 479 14.42 23.12 22.82
CA LEU A 479 15.45 24.08 23.25
C LEU A 479 16.52 23.27 23.98
N ASP A 480 17.77 23.51 23.57
CA ASP A 480 19.02 23.18 24.25
C ASP A 480 19.23 21.73 24.74
N GLY A 481 19.88 20.94 23.88
CA GLY A 481 21.24 20.49 24.20
C GLY A 481 21.45 19.45 25.30
N ILE A 482 20.43 18.69 25.71
CA ILE A 482 20.59 17.53 26.60
C ILE A 482 19.97 16.29 25.95
N GLU A 483 20.75 15.22 25.86
CA GLU A 483 20.31 13.93 25.30
C GLU A 483 19.19 13.31 26.17
N PRO A 484 18.06 12.86 25.57
CA PRO A 484 17.09 12.05 26.28
C PRO A 484 17.62 10.61 26.38
N SER A 485 18.14 10.26 27.56
CA SER A 485 18.51 8.89 27.92
C SER A 485 17.34 7.93 27.72
N ILE A 486 17.66 6.72 27.24
CA ILE A 486 16.73 5.62 26.93
C ILE A 486 15.71 5.40 28.06
N GLY A 487 14.44 5.69 27.77
CA GLY A 487 13.31 5.49 28.69
C GLY A 487 12.02 5.22 27.93
N LEU A 488 11.53 3.98 28.01
CA LEU A 488 10.36 3.52 27.27
C LEU A 488 9.06 4.10 27.88
N GLN A 489 8.55 5.20 27.34
CA GLN A 489 7.18 5.66 27.63
C GLN A 489 6.41 5.94 26.34
N THR A 490 5.20 5.42 26.28
CA THR A 490 4.20 5.62 25.22
C THR A 490 3.66 7.04 25.26
N GLY A 491 4.46 7.98 24.75
CA GLY A 491 4.10 9.39 24.63
C GLY A 491 2.95 9.60 23.65
N LYS A 492 1.81 10.06 24.17
CA LYS A 492 0.62 10.45 23.41
C LYS A 492 0.98 11.57 22.41
N PHE A 493 0.71 11.38 21.12
CA PHE A 493 1.16 12.33 20.10
C PHE A 493 0.30 13.61 20.13
N VAL A 494 0.92 14.74 20.49
CA VAL A 494 0.22 16.03 20.52
C VAL A 494 -0.12 16.49 19.10
N SER A 495 -1.36 16.22 18.71
CA SER A 495 -1.96 16.73 17.47
C SER A 495 -1.98 18.26 17.47
N ASN A 496 -1.65 18.85 16.33
CA ASN A 496 -1.49 20.30 16.14
C ASN A 496 -2.82 21.09 16.16
N GLY A 497 -3.88 20.57 16.80
CA GLY A 497 -5.26 21.12 16.84
C GLY A 497 -6.01 21.17 15.51
N LEU A 498 -5.30 20.98 14.39
CA LEU A 498 -5.81 21.01 13.03
C LEU A 498 -5.78 19.59 12.44
N SER A 499 -6.90 18.89 12.61
CA SER A 499 -7.22 17.66 11.89
C SER A 499 -8.45 17.85 11.00
N VAL A 500 -8.59 16.98 10.00
CA VAL A 500 -9.73 16.91 9.09
C VAL A 500 -10.22 15.46 9.02
N ARG A 501 -11.50 15.24 9.34
CA ARG A 501 -12.14 13.93 9.19
C ARG A 501 -12.43 13.64 7.74
N GLY A 502 -12.11 12.44 7.28
CA GLY A 502 -12.46 11.99 5.94
C GLY A 502 -12.33 10.49 5.80
N ARG A 503 -12.52 10.02 4.56
CA ARG A 503 -12.50 8.61 4.19
C ARG A 503 -11.59 8.35 3.00
N GLN A 504 -11.22 7.08 2.82
CA GLN A 504 -10.66 6.55 1.58
C GLN A 504 -11.28 5.18 1.30
N ASP A 505 -11.64 4.95 0.05
CA ASP A 505 -12.40 3.77 -0.36
C ASP A 505 -11.45 2.63 -0.78
N LEU A 506 -11.78 1.40 -0.40
CA LEU A 506 -10.97 0.21 -0.62
C LEU A 506 -11.37 -0.48 -1.94
N GLU A 507 -11.08 0.16 -3.06
CA GLU A 507 -11.34 -0.42 -4.38
C GLU A 507 -10.33 -1.55 -4.69
N ILE A 508 -10.79 -2.80 -4.67
CA ILE A 508 -10.00 -3.99 -5.04
C ILE A 508 -10.41 -4.48 -6.42
N GLN A 509 -9.44 -4.51 -7.35
CA GLN A 509 -9.62 -5.10 -8.67
C GLN A 509 -9.27 -6.60 -8.63
N GLY A 510 -10.23 -7.45 -9.03
CA GLY A 510 -10.03 -8.90 -9.13
C GLY A 510 -9.13 -9.33 -10.31
N PRO A 511 -8.92 -10.64 -10.50
CA PRO A 511 -8.01 -11.16 -11.51
C PRO A 511 -8.47 -10.84 -12.93
N ARG A 512 -7.53 -10.60 -13.85
CA ARG A 512 -7.85 -10.38 -15.28
C ARG A 512 -8.38 -11.68 -15.89
N LEU A 513 -9.55 -11.61 -16.50
CA LEU A 513 -10.16 -12.73 -17.23
C LEU A 513 -9.50 -12.87 -18.60
N ASN A 514 -9.24 -14.12 -19.02
CA ASN A 514 -8.62 -14.44 -20.31
C ASN A 514 -9.14 -15.79 -20.87
N ASN A 515 -10.33 -16.24 -20.49
CA ASN A 515 -10.85 -17.55 -20.87
C ASN A 515 -11.56 -17.48 -22.22
N THR A 516 -12.53 -16.57 -22.37
CA THR A 516 -13.28 -16.39 -23.61
C THR A 516 -12.51 -15.54 -24.65
N LYS A 517 -12.90 -15.65 -25.92
CA LYS A 517 -12.35 -14.78 -26.99
C LYS A 517 -12.60 -13.30 -26.69
N GLU A 518 -13.77 -12.99 -26.12
CA GLU A 518 -14.15 -11.63 -25.72
C GLU A 518 -13.30 -11.07 -24.58
N GLU A 519 -12.99 -11.87 -23.56
CA GLU A 519 -12.07 -11.49 -22.47
C GLU A 519 -10.63 -11.31 -22.95
N LYS A 520 -10.23 -12.03 -24.01
CA LYS A 520 -8.91 -11.84 -24.65
C LYS A 520 -8.86 -10.54 -25.46
N THR A 521 -9.96 -10.15 -26.11
CA THR A 521 -10.04 -8.92 -26.94
C THR A 521 -10.52 -7.67 -26.22
N SER A 522 -11.12 -7.79 -25.03
CA SER A 522 -11.57 -6.68 -24.19
C SER A 522 -11.08 -6.88 -22.76
N ILE A 523 -10.49 -5.84 -22.16
CA ILE A 523 -9.90 -5.95 -20.82
C ILE A 523 -11.03 -6.07 -19.78
N LYS A 524 -11.35 -7.31 -19.39
CA LYS A 524 -12.34 -7.67 -18.37
C LYS A 524 -11.63 -8.24 -17.13
N TYR A 525 -12.18 -7.95 -15.96
CA TYR A 525 -11.69 -8.44 -14.66
C TYR A 525 -12.80 -9.23 -13.96
N GLY A 526 -12.41 -10.25 -13.20
CA GLY A 526 -13.31 -11.03 -12.36
C GLY A 526 -13.66 -10.27 -11.06
N PRO A 527 -14.68 -10.74 -10.32
CA PRO A 527 -14.99 -10.20 -9.01
C PRO A 527 -13.87 -10.52 -8.00
N ASP A 528 -13.69 -9.64 -7.01
CA ASP A 528 -12.97 -9.92 -5.78
C ASP A 528 -13.90 -9.59 -4.61
N ARG A 529 -14.28 -10.61 -3.85
CA ARG A 529 -15.29 -10.55 -2.79
C ARG A 529 -14.69 -10.58 -1.39
N ARG A 530 -13.37 -10.38 -1.24
CA ARG A 530 -12.72 -10.50 0.08
C ARG A 530 -13.24 -9.51 1.12
N LEU A 531 -13.81 -8.39 0.67
CA LEU A 531 -14.41 -7.33 1.48
C LEU A 531 -15.93 -7.47 1.66
N ASP A 532 -16.56 -8.52 1.11
CA ASP A 532 -18.00 -8.77 1.14
C ASP A 532 -18.38 -10.03 1.97
N PRO A 533 -18.02 -10.16 3.26
CA PRO A 533 -18.37 -11.36 4.03
C PRO A 533 -19.87 -11.48 4.34
N ILE A 534 -20.38 -12.72 4.25
CA ILE A 534 -21.69 -13.12 4.74
C ILE A 534 -21.54 -13.55 6.19
N ILE A 535 -22.27 -12.86 7.09
CA ILE A 535 -22.27 -13.17 8.51
C ILE A 535 -23.30 -14.28 8.79
N THR A 536 -22.83 -15.43 9.26
CA THR A 536 -23.63 -16.61 9.61
C THR A 536 -23.86 -16.70 11.12
N GLU A 537 -24.79 -17.57 11.52
CA GLU A 537 -25.15 -17.85 12.91
C GLU A 537 -23.98 -18.38 13.75
N GLU A 538 -24.13 -18.41 15.09
CA GLU A 538 -23.12 -18.96 16.01
C GLU A 538 -22.69 -20.37 15.58
N MET A 539 -21.38 -20.62 15.57
CA MET A 539 -20.79 -21.92 15.29
C MET A 539 -19.87 -22.36 16.46
N PRO A 540 -19.67 -23.67 16.66
CA PRO A 540 -18.66 -24.17 17.59
C PRO A 540 -17.27 -23.62 17.25
N LEU A 541 -16.35 -23.54 18.22
CA LEU A 541 -14.98 -23.07 18.00
C LEU A 541 -14.01 -23.90 18.82
N LEU A 542 -13.12 -24.61 18.13
CA LEU A 542 -12.19 -25.56 18.73
C LEU A 542 -10.78 -24.98 18.84
N GLU A 543 -10.22 -24.99 20.05
CA GLU A 543 -8.78 -24.93 20.26
C GLU A 543 -8.24 -26.33 20.61
N VAL A 544 -7.01 -26.62 20.19
CA VAL A 544 -6.33 -27.90 20.45
C VAL A 544 -4.94 -27.63 21.02
N PHE A 545 -4.60 -28.32 22.10
CA PHE A 545 -3.30 -28.27 22.76
C PHE A 545 -2.69 -29.66 22.85
N PHE A 546 -1.45 -29.80 22.39
CA PHE A 546 -0.66 -31.03 22.47
C PHE A 546 0.22 -30.97 23.72
N ILE A 547 0.31 -32.09 24.44
CA ILE A 547 1.05 -32.24 25.69
C ILE A 547 2.00 -33.42 25.53
N ASN A 548 3.29 -33.21 25.84
CA ASN A 548 4.37 -34.18 25.63
C ASN A 548 4.45 -34.69 24.17
N PHE A 549 4.22 -33.82 23.18
CA PHE A 549 4.34 -34.19 21.77
C PHE A 549 5.82 -34.43 21.41
N PRO A 550 6.18 -35.62 20.90
CA PRO A 550 7.57 -35.94 20.59
C PRO A 550 8.05 -35.25 19.31
N THR A 551 9.12 -34.47 19.42
CA THR A 551 9.86 -33.90 18.28
C THR A 551 10.82 -34.90 17.64
N GLY A 552 11.15 -36.00 18.34
CA GLY A 552 12.03 -37.06 17.88
C GLY A 552 11.54 -38.46 18.25
N LEU A 553 11.49 -39.36 17.27
CA LEU A 553 11.12 -40.78 17.39
C LEU A 553 12.18 -41.66 16.72
N LEU A 554 12.24 -42.94 17.07
CA LEU A 554 12.97 -43.93 16.29
C LEU A 554 12.07 -44.48 15.16
N CYS A 555 12.65 -44.94 14.06
CA CYS A 555 11.87 -45.52 12.96
C CYS A 555 11.00 -46.69 13.46
N GLY A 556 9.68 -46.59 13.25
CA GLY A 556 8.68 -47.55 13.74
C GLY A 556 8.34 -47.49 15.23
N GLU A 557 8.93 -46.58 16.03
CA GLU A 557 8.64 -46.44 17.46
C GLU A 557 7.22 -45.91 17.70
N ILE A 558 6.47 -46.54 18.60
CA ILE A 558 5.19 -46.03 19.08
C ILE A 558 5.35 -45.33 20.43
N ARG A 559 4.94 -44.06 20.51
CA ARG A 559 4.99 -43.23 21.72
C ARG A 559 3.64 -42.55 21.98
N LYS A 560 3.26 -42.43 23.26
CA LYS A 560 2.06 -41.74 23.75
C LYS A 560 2.34 -40.25 23.95
N ALA A 561 1.45 -39.43 23.43
CA ALA A 561 1.26 -38.02 23.78
C ALA A 561 -0.18 -37.83 24.32
N TYR A 562 -0.51 -36.63 24.77
CA TYR A 562 -1.90 -36.26 25.08
C TYR A 562 -2.33 -35.07 24.24
N VAL A 563 -3.61 -35.02 23.89
CA VAL A 563 -4.23 -33.92 23.16
C VAL A 563 -5.43 -33.44 23.96
N GLU A 564 -5.44 -32.16 24.31
CA GLU A 564 -6.57 -31.48 24.93
C GLU A 564 -7.36 -30.72 23.85
N PHE A 565 -8.64 -31.05 23.75
CA PHE A 565 -9.61 -30.39 22.88
C PHE A 565 -10.46 -29.46 23.74
N VAL A 566 -10.53 -28.17 23.40
CA VAL A 566 -11.29 -27.16 24.16
C VAL A 566 -12.29 -26.45 23.26
N ASN A 567 -13.56 -26.46 23.63
CA ASN A 567 -14.58 -25.68 22.93
C ASN A 567 -14.69 -24.29 23.57
N VAL A 568 -14.21 -23.26 22.87
CA VAL A 568 -14.20 -21.87 23.37
C VAL A 568 -15.40 -21.04 22.93
N SER A 569 -16.33 -21.64 22.17
CA SER A 569 -17.56 -20.98 21.72
C SER A 569 -18.71 -21.06 22.73
N ARG A 570 -19.83 -20.42 22.39
CA ARG A 570 -21.14 -20.57 23.04
C ARG A 570 -21.96 -21.76 22.53
N CYS A 571 -21.52 -22.47 21.47
CA CYS A 571 -22.26 -23.56 20.83
C CYS A 571 -21.62 -24.94 21.07
N PRO A 572 -22.42 -26.00 21.28
CA PRO A 572 -21.90 -27.36 21.46
C PRO A 572 -21.31 -27.90 20.15
N LEU A 573 -20.15 -28.53 20.27
CA LEU A 573 -19.38 -29.11 19.17
C LEU A 573 -19.67 -30.61 19.05
N THR A 574 -19.86 -31.12 17.84
CA THR A 574 -20.03 -32.57 17.60
C THR A 574 -19.25 -33.04 16.36
N ALA A 575 -19.31 -34.34 16.07
CA ALA A 575 -18.74 -34.99 14.91
C ALA A 575 -17.22 -34.77 14.69
N LEU A 576 -16.47 -34.57 15.77
CA LEU A 576 -15.03 -34.29 15.75
C LEU A 576 -14.23 -35.44 15.12
N LYS A 577 -13.50 -35.12 14.06
CA LYS A 577 -12.67 -36.05 13.26
C LYS A 577 -11.31 -35.41 12.97
N VAL A 578 -10.32 -36.23 12.65
CA VAL A 578 -8.99 -35.80 12.19
C VAL A 578 -8.66 -36.47 10.87
N VAL A 579 -8.12 -35.68 9.93
CA VAL A 579 -7.57 -36.17 8.66
C VAL A 579 -6.11 -35.74 8.54
N SER A 580 -5.30 -36.58 7.92
CA SER A 580 -3.90 -36.31 7.61
C SER A 580 -3.53 -36.95 6.28
N LYS A 581 -2.45 -36.46 5.64
CA LYS A 581 -1.81 -37.17 4.52
C LYS A 581 -1.17 -38.50 4.97
N HIS A 582 -0.90 -38.64 6.27
CA HIS A 582 -0.25 -39.81 6.87
C HIS A 582 -1.03 -40.34 8.09
N PRO A 583 -2.24 -40.92 7.89
CA PRO A 583 -3.02 -41.52 8.99
C PRO A 583 -2.26 -42.66 9.70
N GLU A 584 -1.33 -43.32 9.03
CA GLU A 584 -0.47 -44.39 9.58
C GLU A 584 0.49 -43.95 10.69
N PHE A 585 0.67 -42.63 10.89
CA PHE A 585 1.53 -42.09 11.94
C PHE A 585 0.81 -41.80 13.26
N PHE A 586 -0.52 -41.89 13.35
CA PHE A 586 -1.22 -41.64 14.62
C PHE A 586 -2.55 -42.39 14.81
N THR A 587 -2.92 -42.62 16.07
CA THR A 587 -4.23 -43.16 16.46
C THR A 587 -4.62 -42.70 17.86
N PHE A 588 -5.92 -42.60 18.15
CA PHE A 588 -6.42 -42.37 19.51
C PHE A 588 -6.61 -43.69 20.30
N GLY A 589 -6.39 -44.85 19.65
CA GLY A 589 -6.56 -46.18 20.23
C GLY A 589 -8.04 -46.61 20.37
N GLY A 590 -8.26 -47.85 20.81
CA GLY A 590 -9.61 -48.38 21.06
C GLY A 590 -10.20 -47.95 22.41
N ASN A 591 -11.54 -47.99 22.53
CA ASN A 591 -12.34 -47.56 23.71
C ASN A 591 -11.96 -48.26 25.03
N THR A 592 -10.84 -47.85 25.63
CA THR A 592 -10.29 -48.38 26.90
C THR A 592 -9.87 -47.24 27.84
N ALA A 593 -10.57 -46.10 27.75
CA ALA A 593 -10.27 -44.83 28.41
C ALA A 593 -10.37 -44.81 29.96
N VAL A 594 -10.44 -45.97 30.63
CA VAL A 594 -10.71 -46.09 32.07
C VAL A 594 -9.44 -46.27 32.90
N LEU A 595 -8.28 -46.60 32.30
CA LEU A 595 -7.10 -47.12 33.03
C LEU A 595 -5.76 -46.44 32.71
N THR A 596 -5.69 -45.12 32.61
CA THR A 596 -4.40 -44.40 32.80
C THR A 596 -4.58 -43.14 33.66
N PRO A 597 -3.73 -42.90 34.68
CA PRO A 597 -3.87 -41.74 35.56
C PRO A 597 -3.69 -40.41 34.81
N LEU A 598 -4.48 -39.42 35.23
CA LEU A 598 -4.60 -38.06 34.66
C LEU A 598 -3.39 -37.13 34.93
N SER A 599 -2.23 -37.68 35.33
CA SER A 599 -1.02 -36.90 35.64
C SER A 599 -0.02 -36.95 34.46
N PRO A 600 0.10 -35.88 33.64
CA PRO A 600 1.02 -35.86 32.50
C PRO A 600 2.51 -35.72 32.86
N SER A 601 2.83 -35.54 34.15
CA SER A 601 4.14 -35.12 34.66
C SER A 601 5.22 -36.21 34.77
N ALA A 602 5.03 -37.38 34.15
CA ALA A 602 6.00 -38.47 34.18
C ALA A 602 6.24 -39.02 32.77
N SER A 603 7.45 -38.80 32.25
CA SER A 603 7.95 -39.38 30.99
C SER A 603 7.95 -40.91 30.99
N GLU A 604 7.90 -41.52 32.19
CA GLU A 604 7.76 -42.96 32.43
C GLU A 604 6.50 -43.57 31.78
N ASN A 605 5.46 -42.78 31.54
CA ASN A 605 4.16 -43.25 31.01
C ASN A 605 3.97 -43.05 29.50
N CYS A 606 5.02 -42.62 28.78
CA CYS A 606 4.90 -42.24 27.36
C CYS A 606 5.30 -43.35 26.37
N SER A 607 5.82 -44.50 26.80
CA SER A 607 6.22 -45.59 25.89
C SER A 607 5.08 -46.59 25.65
N ALA A 608 4.93 -47.07 24.40
CA ALA A 608 4.10 -48.25 24.10
C ALA A 608 4.81 -49.59 24.38
N TYR A 609 6.08 -49.55 24.78
CA TYR A 609 6.89 -50.73 25.08
C TYR A 609 7.21 -50.79 26.57
N LYS A 610 7.47 -52.00 27.08
CA LYS A 610 7.88 -52.23 28.47
C LYS A 610 9.26 -51.63 28.73
N THR A 611 9.29 -50.35 29.11
CA THR A 611 10.50 -49.63 29.53
C THR A 611 10.84 -49.92 30.99
N VAL A 612 12.14 -50.10 31.28
CA VAL A 612 12.66 -50.19 32.64
C VAL A 612 13.48 -48.94 32.90
N VAL A 613 13.04 -48.10 33.84
CA VAL A 613 13.77 -46.89 34.25
C VAL A 613 14.98 -47.32 35.10
N THR A 614 16.15 -46.77 34.82
CA THR A 614 17.41 -47.09 35.52
C THR A 614 17.60 -46.32 36.83
N ASP A 615 16.50 -45.96 37.52
CA ASP A 615 16.55 -45.33 38.84
C ASP A 615 16.23 -46.39 39.92
N PRO A 616 17.15 -46.68 40.87
CA PRO A 616 16.97 -47.74 41.86
C PRO A 616 15.87 -47.45 42.91
N THR A 617 15.21 -46.28 42.87
CA THR A 617 14.18 -45.89 43.85
C THR A 617 12.73 -46.03 43.36
N SER A 618 12.48 -46.24 42.06
CA SER A 618 11.11 -46.28 41.50
C SER A 618 10.46 -47.67 41.63
N VAL A 619 9.17 -47.69 42.03
CA VAL A 619 8.41 -48.92 42.27
C VAL A 619 8.03 -49.59 40.94
N ARG A 620 8.45 -50.85 40.76
CA ARG A 620 8.22 -51.68 39.56
C ARG A 620 6.73 -51.84 39.22
N THR A 621 6.19 -50.93 38.42
CA THR A 621 4.84 -51.04 37.85
C THR A 621 4.94 -51.31 36.36
N ALA A 622 4.73 -52.55 35.95
CA ALA A 622 4.71 -52.93 34.55
C ALA A 622 3.34 -52.57 33.95
N LEU A 623 3.30 -51.51 33.11
CA LEU A 623 2.11 -51.15 32.37
C LEU A 623 2.06 -51.89 31.03
N LEU A 624 0.90 -52.48 30.73
CA LEU A 624 0.59 -53.07 29.43
C LEU A 624 0.13 -51.95 28.49
N SER A 625 0.73 -51.84 27.31
CA SER A 625 0.27 -50.90 26.28
C SER A 625 -1.09 -51.29 25.74
N SER A 626 -1.95 -50.28 25.51
CA SER A 626 -3.28 -50.41 24.92
C SER A 626 -3.31 -50.17 23.41
N ALA A 627 -2.15 -50.03 22.76
CA ALA A 627 -2.01 -49.77 21.33
C ALA A 627 -1.01 -50.74 20.68
N SER A 628 -1.42 -51.31 19.54
CA SER A 628 -0.68 -52.26 18.72
C SER A 628 -0.47 -51.70 17.30
N SER A 629 0.40 -52.30 16.49
CA SER A 629 0.58 -51.90 15.08
C SER A 629 -0.69 -52.05 14.23
N VAL A 630 -1.64 -52.88 14.65
CA VAL A 630 -2.93 -53.07 13.97
C VAL A 630 -3.81 -51.82 14.12
N ASP A 631 -3.70 -51.09 15.23
CA ASP A 631 -4.47 -49.87 15.52
C ASP A 631 -4.03 -48.65 14.70
N PHE A 632 -2.90 -48.77 13.98
CA PHE A 632 -2.41 -47.83 12.95
C PHE A 632 -2.77 -48.28 11.52
N GLY A 633 -3.58 -49.33 11.37
CA GLY A 633 -4.00 -49.87 10.06
C GLY A 633 -2.92 -50.62 9.28
N VAL A 634 -1.79 -50.95 9.90
CA VAL A 634 -0.66 -51.62 9.23
C VAL A 634 -1.01 -53.07 8.90
N GLY A 635 -1.32 -53.34 7.63
CA GLY A 635 -1.53 -54.69 7.08
C GLY A 635 -2.99 -55.05 6.73
N THR A 636 -3.95 -54.14 6.96
CA THR A 636 -5.34 -54.30 6.50
C THR A 636 -5.62 -53.36 5.33
N GLY A 637 -6.17 -53.86 4.22
CA GLY A 637 -6.40 -53.10 2.98
C GLY A 637 -7.51 -52.04 3.02
N SER A 638 -7.86 -51.54 4.20
CA SER A 638 -8.85 -50.49 4.43
C SER A 638 -8.37 -49.60 5.59
N GLN A 639 -7.38 -48.73 5.31
CA GLN A 639 -7.04 -47.68 6.27
C GLN A 639 -8.20 -46.68 6.35
N PRO A 640 -8.64 -46.26 7.55
CA PRO A 640 -9.61 -45.19 7.68
C PRO A 640 -8.95 -43.86 7.32
N GLU A 641 -9.24 -43.35 6.12
CA GLU A 641 -8.80 -42.01 5.67
C GLU A 641 -9.21 -40.87 6.63
N VAL A 642 -10.23 -41.11 7.45
CA VAL A 642 -10.74 -40.18 8.46
C VAL A 642 -10.79 -40.87 9.82
N ILE A 643 -10.07 -40.33 10.80
CA ILE A 643 -10.01 -40.87 12.16
C ILE A 643 -11.03 -40.12 13.02
N HIS A 644 -11.93 -40.86 13.68
CA HIS A 644 -12.87 -40.29 14.64
C HIS A 644 -12.17 -39.99 15.98
N VAL A 645 -12.44 -38.82 16.57
CA VAL A 645 -11.97 -38.51 17.92
C VAL A 645 -12.97 -39.07 18.95
N PRO A 646 -12.55 -39.94 19.89
CA PRO A 646 -13.45 -40.59 20.85
C PRO A 646 -13.85 -39.61 21.98
N LEU A 647 -14.75 -38.67 21.67
CA LEU A 647 -15.39 -37.80 22.67
C LEU A 647 -16.30 -38.64 23.59
N PRO A 648 -16.22 -38.51 24.94
CA PRO A 648 -16.99 -39.33 25.89
C PRO A 648 -18.50 -39.41 25.61
N ASP A 649 -19.13 -38.26 25.32
CA ASP A 649 -20.56 -38.14 25.04
C ASP A 649 -20.87 -37.82 23.56
N ALA A 650 -19.91 -38.04 22.65
CA ALA A 650 -19.96 -37.60 21.24
C ALA A 650 -20.15 -36.08 20.98
N VAL A 651 -20.22 -35.28 22.06
CA VAL A 651 -20.43 -33.84 22.08
C VAL A 651 -19.45 -33.20 23.06
N LEU A 652 -18.88 -32.04 22.70
CA LEU A 652 -18.08 -31.21 23.58
C LEU A 652 -18.84 -29.89 23.85
N LEU A 653 -19.29 -29.73 25.09
CA LEU A 653 -20.13 -28.59 25.52
C LEU A 653 -19.37 -27.25 25.47
N PRO A 654 -20.08 -26.10 25.38
CA PRO A 654 -19.47 -24.77 25.49
C PRO A 654 -18.59 -24.62 26.73
N GLY A 655 -17.36 -24.13 26.56
CA GLY A 655 -16.38 -23.94 27.64
C GLY A 655 -15.75 -25.22 28.19
N ALA A 656 -16.16 -26.41 27.76
CA ALA A 656 -15.60 -27.67 28.23
C ALA A 656 -14.28 -28.03 27.52
N SER A 657 -13.40 -28.71 28.24
CA SER A 657 -12.23 -29.39 27.67
C SER A 657 -12.27 -30.90 27.88
N VAL A 658 -11.62 -31.64 26.99
CA VAL A 658 -11.40 -33.08 27.12
C VAL A 658 -9.97 -33.42 26.72
N GLN A 659 -9.26 -34.15 27.57
CA GLN A 659 -7.92 -34.63 27.32
C GLN A 659 -7.98 -36.10 26.88
N LEU A 660 -7.42 -36.42 25.71
CA LEU A 660 -7.40 -37.76 25.14
C LEU A 660 -5.96 -38.22 24.90
N PRO A 661 -5.66 -39.52 25.07
CA PRO A 661 -4.38 -40.09 24.69
C PRO A 661 -4.26 -40.15 23.15
N MET A 662 -3.11 -39.76 22.61
CA MET A 662 -2.78 -39.87 21.20
C MET A 662 -1.50 -40.70 21.08
N TRP A 663 -1.57 -41.79 20.33
CA TRP A 663 -0.40 -42.63 20.04
C TRP A 663 0.17 -42.22 18.70
N LEU A 664 1.48 -41.98 18.67
CA LEU A 664 2.24 -41.54 17.50
C LEU A 664 3.22 -42.64 17.12
N ARG A 665 3.30 -42.96 15.83
CA ARG A 665 4.23 -43.93 15.25
C ARG A 665 5.29 -43.19 14.45
N GLY A 666 6.57 -43.44 14.74
CA GLY A 666 7.69 -42.94 13.96
C GLY A 666 7.66 -43.50 12.53
N PRO A 667 7.68 -42.64 11.48
CA PRO A 667 7.93 -43.05 10.10
C PRO A 667 9.07 -44.06 9.94
N ASP A 668 8.90 -45.01 9.01
CA ASP A 668 9.89 -46.08 8.76
C ASP A 668 11.16 -45.56 8.05
N GLU A 669 11.06 -44.43 7.36
CA GLU A 669 12.20 -43.74 6.75
C GLU A 669 12.84 -42.75 7.73
N GLU A 670 14.15 -42.58 7.62
CA GLU A 670 14.95 -41.68 8.45
C GLU A 670 14.95 -40.27 7.86
N GLY A 671 14.66 -39.26 8.69
CA GLY A 671 14.64 -37.87 8.22
C GLY A 671 13.70 -36.98 9.04
N VAL A 672 13.40 -35.81 8.49
CA VAL A 672 12.44 -34.87 9.05
C VAL A 672 11.11 -35.04 8.31
N HIS A 673 10.06 -35.37 9.05
CA HIS A 673 8.72 -35.64 8.52
C HIS A 673 7.73 -34.60 9.01
N GLU A 674 6.93 -34.07 8.10
CA GLU A 674 5.88 -33.10 8.39
C GLU A 674 4.51 -33.79 8.42
N ILE A 675 3.85 -33.75 9.58
CA ILE A 675 2.54 -34.35 9.80
C ILE A 675 1.51 -33.24 9.92
N ASN A 676 0.59 -33.20 8.96
CA ASN A 676 -0.49 -32.23 8.93
C ASN A 676 -1.78 -32.85 9.45
N PHE A 677 -2.39 -32.23 10.46
CA PHE A 677 -3.65 -32.62 11.07
C PHE A 677 -4.72 -31.57 10.72
N LEU A 678 -5.77 -32.00 10.04
CA LEU A 678 -7.00 -31.24 9.84
C LEU A 678 -8.07 -31.78 10.79
N PHE A 679 -8.37 -31.04 11.85
CA PHE A 679 -9.48 -31.32 12.74
C PHE A 679 -10.77 -30.79 12.12
N TYR A 680 -11.73 -31.65 11.86
CA TYR A 680 -13.05 -31.31 11.32
C TYR A 680 -14.11 -31.44 12.42
N TYR A 681 -15.04 -30.50 12.50
CA TYR A 681 -16.13 -30.54 13.50
C TYR A 681 -17.40 -29.82 13.02
N GLU A 682 -18.54 -30.21 13.59
CA GLU A 682 -19.88 -29.74 13.20
C GLU A 682 -20.61 -29.08 14.40
N SER A 683 -21.56 -28.19 14.11
CA SER A 683 -22.56 -27.71 15.08
C SER A 683 -23.66 -28.76 15.26
N ILE A 684 -24.22 -28.90 16.46
CA ILE A 684 -25.43 -29.72 16.67
C ILE A 684 -26.63 -29.14 15.90
N LYS A 685 -26.70 -27.80 15.82
CA LYS A 685 -27.70 -27.13 14.98
C LYS A 685 -27.21 -27.14 13.54
N ARG A 686 -28.06 -27.53 12.58
CA ARG A 686 -27.72 -27.46 11.16
C ARG A 686 -28.01 -26.07 10.61
N HIS A 687 -26.96 -25.39 10.18
CA HIS A 687 -27.05 -24.07 9.57
C HIS A 687 -27.05 -24.18 8.04
N SER A 688 -27.79 -23.30 7.35
CA SER A 688 -27.98 -23.37 5.89
C SER A 688 -26.78 -22.88 5.07
N LYS A 689 -25.84 -22.17 5.70
CA LYS A 689 -24.66 -21.56 5.07
C LYS A 689 -23.35 -22.27 5.40
N MET A 690 -23.13 -22.59 6.68
CA MET A 690 -21.88 -23.19 7.18
C MET A 690 -22.19 -24.50 7.90
N CYS A 691 -21.86 -25.64 7.28
CA CYS A 691 -22.17 -26.96 7.85
C CYS A 691 -21.12 -27.43 8.87
N HIS A 692 -19.88 -27.02 8.70
CA HIS A 692 -18.72 -27.52 9.43
C HIS A 692 -17.68 -26.42 9.63
N ARG A 693 -16.69 -26.72 10.48
CA ARG A 693 -15.46 -25.93 10.64
C ARG A 693 -14.27 -26.85 10.66
N VAL A 694 -13.11 -26.23 10.48
CA VAL A 694 -11.81 -26.91 10.57
C VAL A 694 -10.85 -26.19 11.50
N LEU A 695 -9.88 -26.92 12.04
CA LEU A 695 -8.69 -26.39 12.69
C LEU A 695 -7.48 -27.14 12.10
N ARG A 696 -6.39 -26.42 11.81
CA ARG A 696 -5.18 -26.91 11.13
C ARG A 696 -4.01 -26.97 12.11
N HIS A 697 -3.26 -28.07 12.11
CA HIS A 697 -1.98 -28.15 12.81
C HIS A 697 -0.93 -28.88 11.96
N THR A 698 0.27 -28.33 11.92
CA THR A 698 1.47 -28.92 11.33
C THR A 698 2.42 -29.27 12.46
N ALA A 699 2.77 -30.54 12.60
CA ALA A 699 3.80 -31.03 13.50
C ALA A 699 5.02 -31.51 12.70
N VAL A 700 6.21 -31.37 13.27
CA VAL A 700 7.46 -31.84 12.66
C VAL A 700 8.07 -32.88 13.58
N ILE A 701 8.31 -34.08 13.05
CA ILE A 701 8.92 -35.21 13.77
C ILE A 701 10.21 -35.62 13.04
N CYS A 702 11.31 -35.64 13.77
CA CYS A 702 12.56 -36.23 13.28
C CYS A 702 12.58 -37.73 13.62
N THR A 703 12.79 -38.59 12.62
CA THR A 703 13.02 -40.03 12.81
C THR A 703 14.47 -40.40 12.64
N SER A 704 14.97 -41.27 13.51
CA SER A 704 16.33 -41.82 13.43
C SER A 704 16.33 -43.34 13.45
N ARG A 705 17.28 -43.96 12.74
CA ARG A 705 17.43 -45.42 12.77
C ARG A 705 18.04 -45.89 14.08
N SER A 706 17.44 -46.90 14.68
CA SER A 706 17.90 -47.52 15.94
C SER A 706 18.50 -48.91 15.76
N LEU A 707 17.91 -49.73 14.89
CA LEU A 707 18.29 -51.12 14.69
C LEU A 707 18.54 -51.40 13.20
N GLN A 708 19.65 -52.08 12.90
CA GLN A 708 19.89 -52.66 11.59
C GLN A 708 19.62 -54.17 11.67
N ILE A 709 18.62 -54.63 10.93
CA ILE A 709 18.21 -56.05 10.87
C ILE A 709 18.64 -56.64 9.54
N ARG A 710 19.34 -57.78 9.57
CA ARG A 710 19.71 -58.56 8.39
C ARG A 710 19.31 -60.02 8.58
N ALA A 711 18.32 -60.46 7.81
CA ALA A 711 17.96 -61.86 7.71
C ALA A 711 18.76 -62.56 6.60
N THR A 712 19.34 -63.72 6.90
CA THR A 712 19.93 -64.62 5.89
C THR A 712 19.34 -66.02 6.05
N VAL A 713 19.09 -66.69 4.92
CA VAL A 713 18.47 -68.02 4.90
C VAL A 713 19.43 -69.01 4.27
N CYS A 714 19.67 -70.12 4.96
CA CYS A 714 20.52 -71.20 4.50
C CYS A 714 19.70 -72.51 4.50
N ARG A 715 19.82 -73.31 3.44
CA ARG A 715 19.31 -74.70 3.48
C ARG A 715 20.22 -75.51 4.40
N SER A 716 19.63 -76.30 5.30
CA SER A 716 20.39 -77.17 6.21
C SER A 716 20.10 -78.63 5.90
N ASN A 717 21.13 -79.34 5.44
CA ASN A 717 21.07 -80.79 5.23
C ASN A 717 21.21 -81.59 6.54
N ALA A 718 21.43 -80.91 7.68
CA ALA A 718 21.67 -81.53 8.99
C ALA A 718 20.42 -81.58 9.88
N LEU A 719 19.26 -81.15 9.37
CA LEU A 719 17.99 -81.13 10.09
C LEU A 719 16.96 -81.94 9.32
N GLU A 720 16.96 -83.24 9.52
CA GLU A 720 15.91 -84.12 9.03
C GLU A 720 14.60 -83.85 9.80
N ASP A 721 13.47 -83.98 9.12
CA ASP A 721 12.16 -84.14 9.77
C ASP A 721 11.85 -85.64 9.89
N GLU A 722 10.99 -86.03 10.83
CA GLU A 722 10.50 -87.41 11.07
C GLU A 722 9.97 -88.14 9.80
N GLU A 723 9.72 -87.41 8.71
CA GLU A 723 9.22 -87.91 7.41
C GLU A 723 10.28 -87.87 6.28
N GLY A 724 11.55 -87.61 6.57
CA GLY A 724 12.67 -87.76 5.63
C GLY A 724 12.73 -86.77 4.46
N ARG A 725 11.91 -85.72 4.43
CA ARG A 725 11.99 -84.65 3.40
C ARG A 725 12.87 -83.50 3.88
N GLY A 726 14.10 -83.44 3.38
CA GLY A 726 15.09 -82.39 3.68
C GLY A 726 14.79 -81.01 3.06
N ASP A 727 13.62 -80.42 3.36
CA ASP A 727 13.21 -79.07 2.91
C ASP A 727 13.37 -78.02 4.03
N ASN A 728 14.12 -78.34 5.09
CA ASN A 728 14.32 -77.47 6.26
C ASN A 728 15.32 -76.34 6.00
N MET A 729 14.96 -75.12 6.42
CA MET A 729 15.82 -73.94 6.31
C MET A 729 16.23 -73.44 7.69
N LEU A 730 17.45 -72.92 7.79
CA LEU A 730 17.90 -72.10 8.92
C LEU A 730 17.77 -70.63 8.53
N VAL A 731 17.11 -69.86 9.38
CA VAL A 731 16.98 -68.41 9.26
C VAL A 731 17.82 -67.77 10.34
N PHE A 732 18.91 -67.12 9.94
CA PHE A 732 19.71 -66.28 10.81
C PHE A 732 19.18 -64.86 10.75
N VAL A 733 18.93 -64.25 11.90
CA VAL A 733 18.53 -62.86 12.04
C VAL A 733 19.63 -62.15 12.84
N ASP A 734 20.48 -61.43 12.13
CA ASP A 734 21.42 -60.48 12.72
C ASP A 734 20.64 -59.20 13.08
N VAL A 735 20.73 -58.76 14.34
CA VAL A 735 20.17 -57.49 14.81
C VAL A 735 21.28 -56.67 15.46
N GLU A 736 21.59 -55.51 14.90
CA GLU A 736 22.65 -54.61 15.36
C GLU A 736 22.06 -53.29 15.86
N ASN A 737 22.43 -52.87 17.07
CA ASN A 737 21.98 -51.61 17.66
C ASN A 737 22.88 -50.47 17.16
N ILE A 738 22.37 -49.74 16.17
CA ILE A 738 23.02 -48.60 15.55
C ILE A 738 22.62 -47.26 16.21
N ASN A 739 21.82 -47.28 17.27
CA ASN A 739 21.42 -46.06 17.96
C ASN A 739 22.63 -45.37 18.61
N THR A 740 22.87 -44.12 18.19
CA THR A 740 23.94 -43.23 18.67
C THR A 740 23.46 -42.20 19.68
N SER A 741 22.15 -42.16 20.01
CA SER A 741 21.59 -41.19 20.95
C SER A 741 21.93 -41.52 22.41
N GLU A 742 22.69 -40.64 23.07
CA GLU A 742 23.05 -40.77 24.49
C GLU A 742 21.91 -40.37 25.45
N THR A 743 20.96 -39.56 24.98
CA THR A 743 19.87 -38.96 25.77
C THR A 743 18.55 -39.73 25.71
N GLY A 744 18.45 -40.78 24.90
CA GLY A 744 17.23 -41.57 24.67
C GLY A 744 17.34 -43.04 25.10
N VAL A 745 16.78 -43.94 24.28
CA VAL A 745 16.75 -45.40 24.52
C VAL A 745 18.16 -45.99 24.42
N LYS A 746 18.75 -46.37 25.57
CA LYS A 746 20.14 -46.88 25.64
C LYS A 746 20.29 -48.34 25.26
N GLU A 747 19.26 -49.15 25.51
CA GLU A 747 19.31 -50.60 25.40
C GLU A 747 18.00 -51.12 24.78
N PHE A 748 18.09 -52.04 23.82
CA PHE A 748 16.93 -52.74 23.25
C PHE A 748 16.87 -54.18 23.77
N HIS A 749 15.65 -54.65 24.02
CA HIS A 749 15.38 -56.04 24.40
C HIS A 749 14.51 -56.71 23.34
N ILE A 750 14.99 -57.81 22.77
CA ILE A 750 14.24 -58.60 21.79
C ILE A 750 13.28 -59.52 22.56
N VAL A 751 12.02 -59.09 22.68
CA VAL A 751 10.97 -59.83 23.42
C VAL A 751 10.39 -60.98 22.59
N GLN A 752 10.23 -60.78 21.28
CA GLN A 752 9.60 -61.75 20.38
C GLN A 752 10.13 -61.59 18.95
N VAL A 753 10.27 -62.71 18.23
CA VAL A 753 10.46 -62.74 16.78
C VAL A 753 9.30 -63.54 16.18
N SER A 754 8.79 -63.13 15.01
CA SER A 754 7.65 -63.77 14.36
C SER A 754 7.74 -63.67 12.84
N SER A 755 7.13 -64.62 12.14
CA SER A 755 7.13 -64.72 10.68
C SER A 755 5.71 -64.55 10.15
N ASN A 756 5.52 -63.67 9.17
CA ASN A 756 4.28 -63.48 8.43
C ASN A 756 4.37 -64.14 7.05
N SER A 757 4.52 -65.47 7.02
CA SER A 757 4.66 -66.26 5.79
C SER A 757 3.55 -67.29 5.66
N LYS A 758 2.88 -67.31 4.50
CA LYS A 758 1.84 -68.29 4.16
C LYS A 758 2.37 -69.73 4.03
N HIS A 759 3.68 -69.91 3.91
CA HIS A 759 4.30 -71.21 3.57
C HIS A 759 5.32 -71.69 4.60
N TRP A 760 5.83 -70.82 5.47
CA TRP A 760 6.94 -71.14 6.38
C TRP A 760 6.69 -70.61 7.80
N LYS A 761 6.71 -71.51 8.79
CA LYS A 761 6.67 -71.17 10.21
C LYS A 761 8.07 -71.23 10.82
N LEU A 762 8.38 -70.31 11.72
CA LEU A 762 9.59 -70.41 12.55
C LEU A 762 9.30 -71.34 13.72
N GLN A 763 10.15 -72.35 13.90
CA GLN A 763 10.24 -73.17 15.09
C GLN A 763 11.24 -72.57 16.10
N LYS A 764 11.29 -73.16 17.30
CA LYS A 764 12.08 -72.67 18.45
C LYS A 764 13.53 -72.38 18.04
N SER A 765 14.07 -71.28 18.56
CA SER A 765 15.45 -70.82 18.30
C SER A 765 16.48 -71.87 18.70
N VAL A 766 17.49 -72.07 17.85
CA VAL A 766 18.50 -73.13 18.01
C VAL A 766 19.57 -72.75 19.04
N ASN A 767 19.84 -71.44 19.21
CA ASN A 767 20.73 -70.90 20.24
C ASN A 767 20.08 -69.69 20.90
N ILE A 768 19.89 -69.76 22.22
CA ILE A 768 19.82 -68.61 23.13
C ILE A 768 20.61 -69.02 24.37
N SER A 769 21.71 -68.32 24.67
CA SER A 769 22.24 -68.33 26.04
C SER A 769 21.33 -67.44 26.89
N GLU A 770 20.73 -67.99 27.95
CA GLU A 770 19.42 -67.57 28.49
C GLU A 770 19.28 -66.12 28.99
N ASP A 771 20.32 -65.29 28.96
CA ASP A 771 20.24 -63.86 29.31
C ASP A 771 21.07 -62.90 28.42
N LYS A 772 21.94 -63.37 27.52
CA LYS A 772 22.87 -62.49 26.78
C LYS A 772 22.42 -62.14 25.36
N ASP A 773 21.78 -63.06 24.64
CA ASP A 773 21.49 -62.89 23.21
C ASP A 773 20.19 -62.09 22.93
N THR A 774 19.49 -61.65 23.97
CA THR A 774 18.21 -60.92 23.89
C THR A 774 18.34 -59.43 24.23
N LYS A 775 19.50 -58.98 24.74
CA LYS A 775 19.79 -57.59 25.11
C LYS A 775 20.79 -56.98 24.12
N LEU A 776 20.59 -55.71 23.78
CA LEU A 776 21.43 -54.94 22.85
C LEU A 776 21.73 -53.55 23.41
N ALA A 777 22.90 -53.37 24.04
CA ALA A 777 23.44 -52.03 24.31
C ALA A 777 23.92 -51.35 23.01
N SER A 778 24.28 -50.07 23.07
CA SER A 778 24.72 -49.31 21.89
C SER A 778 25.93 -49.98 21.22
N ARG A 779 25.86 -50.17 19.89
CA ARG A 779 26.84 -50.85 19.03
C ARG A 779 27.00 -52.36 19.28
N GLU A 780 26.14 -52.99 20.08
CA GLU A 780 26.09 -54.45 20.20
C GLU A 780 25.28 -55.09 19.06
N ARG A 781 25.55 -56.38 18.79
CA ARG A 781 24.86 -57.17 17.78
C ARG A 781 24.52 -58.56 18.29
N ALA A 782 23.24 -58.91 18.19
CA ALA A 782 22.71 -60.23 18.48
C ALA A 782 22.58 -61.04 17.18
N LYS A 783 22.74 -62.35 17.28
CA LYS A 783 22.56 -63.30 16.17
C LYS A 783 21.59 -64.40 16.57
N LEU A 784 20.35 -64.26 16.14
CA LEU A 784 19.30 -65.25 16.41
C LEU A 784 19.25 -66.28 15.27
N CYS A 785 19.11 -67.56 15.61
CA CYS A 785 19.00 -68.63 14.61
C CYS A 785 17.72 -69.44 14.84
N PHE A 786 16.89 -69.56 13.81
CA PHE A 786 15.59 -70.25 13.86
C PHE A 786 15.52 -71.36 12.79
N LYS A 787 14.94 -72.51 13.14
CA LYS A 787 14.54 -73.52 12.14
C LYS A 787 13.25 -73.04 11.48
N ALA A 788 13.26 -72.80 10.18
CA ALA A 788 12.05 -72.56 9.39
C ALA A 788 11.57 -73.88 8.78
N VAL A 789 10.32 -74.23 9.08
CA VAL A 789 9.65 -75.45 8.61
C VAL A 789 8.46 -75.07 7.75
N ARG A 790 8.20 -75.84 6.70
CA ARG A 790 7.07 -75.63 5.82
C ARG A 790 5.75 -75.84 6.58
N CYS A 791 4.76 -74.98 6.35
CA CYS A 791 3.43 -75.17 6.91
C CYS A 791 2.80 -76.43 6.28
N LYS A 792 2.39 -77.40 7.10
CA LYS A 792 1.60 -78.54 6.61
C LYS A 792 0.22 -78.01 6.20
N ASN A 793 -0.11 -78.10 4.91
CA ASN A 793 -1.45 -77.73 4.42
C ASN A 793 -2.49 -78.65 5.06
N SER A 794 -3.35 -78.11 5.91
CA SER A 794 -4.60 -78.76 6.29
C SER A 794 -5.62 -78.57 5.18
N GLU A 795 -5.56 -79.39 4.13
CA GLU A 795 -6.70 -79.60 3.23
C GLU A 795 -7.79 -80.37 3.99
N GLY A 796 -8.53 -79.62 4.81
CA GLY A 796 -9.62 -80.10 5.66
C GLY A 796 -10.95 -79.53 5.18
N ARG A 797 -11.70 -80.37 4.45
CA ARG A 797 -13.10 -80.20 3.99
C ARG A 797 -13.92 -79.13 4.73
N PHE A 798 -14.50 -78.21 3.97
CA PHE A 798 -15.91 -77.84 4.14
C PHE A 798 -16.60 -77.79 2.78
N SER A 799 -17.63 -78.63 2.66
CA SER A 799 -18.71 -78.58 1.67
C SER A 799 -19.88 -77.79 2.25
#